data_AF-A0A093ZQA4-F1
#
_entry.id   AF-A0A093ZQA4-F1
#
_cell.length_a   1.000
_cell.length_b   1.000
_cell.length_c   1.000
_cell.angle_alpha   90.00
_cell.angle_beta   90.00
_cell.angle_gamma   90.00
#
_symmetry.space_group_name_H-M   'P 1'
#
loop_
_entity.id
_entity.type
_entity.pdbx_description
1 polymer ?
#
loop_
_entity_poly.entity_id
_entity_poly.type
_entity_poly.pdbx_seq_one_letter_code
_entity_poly.pdbx_strand_id
1 'polypeptide(L)'
;VVYHSGEKHLPPVRVENRGQNPTHPRPQQTLPPPPSRVRGLTSYVPVPSPAKPFFPPDLARSHSTTNPGADLTCRSVEADCGLSSIPNLLFLKRSVIFVNSPQNHIRSFVSQTSCCFSTATLAIMAPPLLQLGSLSLLLLTAVTPSLADPIVKRASVNAASLPENWTYKGCYVDNVAARALSGAAYNSGTALTESACAAYCGTKGFKYAGVEYSAECYCGNTLTAAIADEADCTMTCSGNEDELCGGPNRLNVFASTATPATTSAAPTSSAVAVPGWTAGGCYTDNVNTRSLTQGMAVAGNAAMTVELCLSACAAAGYKIAGLEYASQCYCGNEFANGGAPAPDGDAQCNMPCDGNTAELCGGPDRLNVYLKDGTAPGTTTSPGTGWSYKGCWVDQQQGRIMNGPQADVNTMTIESCIATCVAAGYDIAGLQYSSQCFCDNQLKNSASLAASDALCATPCAGATVEICGGGNLDSIYAKRDIEVIPPAAPQKTGLPGLWQYKGCLMDQDVKSLPEKIVYTGTNTGNKCLKACSDYGYNAAGMEYGEECYCGDKSDPAKQGAKLVAETDCNTPCPGNAAYICGAGNRLSYYEWVGEPIQKYGYPQGAAAGEYKLLGKAPVIALITTQGKNGKVTFVEKSGTSTTPGSTGAYEWDPSTNTFRTMHVKTDVFCSAGLVLPDKAARQINIGGWSGDSTYGIRLYIPDGSPGQPSKNDWQENFQELALQNGRWYPSAMVMANGSILVVGGENGSNGPPVPTLELLPRAGGVLHMPWLERTDPYNLYPFLAVLPSGGIFVAYYNEAIILDETTFATKKQLPNIPGAVNNPLGGRTYPLEGTMVLLPQHAPYTEPLGVLICGGSTPFGGFAIDNCVSTVPEAAEPKWVIEKMPSKRVMSCICALPDGTYLILNGAHVGVAGFGLASDPNHNALLYDPTKPINSRISIMANTTIDRFYHSEAILLQDGRVLVTGSDPETDGLEQEYRIEAFIPPYLKTGKPAPSYTITDTDWKYGDTVTVTVTLPSGGTPKFSLMGAESSTHGNSMGQRTIFPAFKCTGTTCTITAPPNAHVAPPGWHQLFLLESGVPSKSHYVRIGGDPANLGAWPKLPDFTVPGSG
;
A
#
# COMPACT_ATOMS: atom_id res chain seq x y z
N VAL A 1 25.79 -20.10 38.35
CA VAL A 1 26.94 -20.14 39.29
C VAL A 1 26.75 -19.02 40.30
N VAL A 2 27.12 -19.23 41.56
CA VAL A 2 26.87 -18.31 42.69
C VAL A 2 28.20 -17.80 43.25
N TYR A 3 28.26 -16.54 43.70
CA TYR A 3 29.07 -16.16 44.86
C TYR A 3 28.45 -14.96 45.61
N HIS A 4 28.67 -14.90 46.93
CA HIS A 4 27.99 -14.02 47.89
C HIS A 4 28.99 -13.33 48.85
N SER A 5 28.73 -12.06 49.16
CA SER A 5 28.93 -11.37 50.47
C SER A 5 28.41 -9.93 50.30
N GLY A 6 27.64 -9.29 51.19
CA GLY A 6 27.41 -9.46 52.64
C GLY A 6 27.98 -8.22 53.36
N GLU A 7 27.31 -7.47 54.24
CA GLU A 7 25.94 -7.51 54.83
C GLU A 7 25.42 -6.03 54.97
N LYS A 8 24.43 -5.56 55.78
CA LYS A 8 23.53 -6.08 56.84
C LYS A 8 22.30 -5.14 57.02
N HIS A 9 21.46 -5.36 58.03
CA HIS A 9 20.31 -4.50 58.41
C HIS A 9 20.59 -3.64 59.67
N LEU A 10 19.88 -2.50 59.81
CA LEU A 10 18.84 -2.22 60.85
C LEU A 10 18.22 -0.79 60.65
N PRO A 11 17.06 -0.42 61.25
CA PRO A 11 16.17 0.61 60.69
C PRO A 11 15.90 1.83 61.64
N PRO A 12 14.72 2.52 61.69
CA PRO A 12 14.66 3.98 61.66
C PRO A 12 14.48 4.67 63.02
N VAL A 13 14.67 5.99 63.05
CA VAL A 13 14.35 6.87 64.19
C VAL A 13 13.29 7.92 63.79
N ARG A 14 12.39 8.19 64.73
CA ARG A 14 11.17 9.01 64.60
C ARG A 14 11.29 10.26 65.48
N VAL A 15 10.92 11.44 64.98
CA VAL A 15 10.87 12.69 65.76
C VAL A 15 9.53 13.38 65.53
N GLU A 16 8.95 13.98 66.57
CA GLU A 16 7.63 14.61 66.54
C GLU A 16 7.66 16.11 66.90
N ASN A 17 6.86 16.89 66.16
CA ASN A 17 5.99 17.99 66.63
C ASN A 17 6.53 19.30 67.27
N ARG A 18 5.91 20.43 66.83
CA ARG A 18 5.75 21.77 67.46
C ARG A 18 7.04 22.62 67.62
N GLY A 19 7.09 23.93 67.38
CA GLY A 19 6.16 24.85 66.67
C GLY A 19 5.46 25.90 67.55
N GLN A 20 5.80 27.19 67.38
CA GLN A 20 4.91 28.35 67.62
C GLN A 20 5.42 29.66 66.96
N ASN A 21 4.56 30.69 66.98
CA ASN A 21 4.58 31.97 66.24
C ASN A 21 5.36 33.09 67.01
N PRO A 22 5.62 34.35 66.51
CA PRO A 22 4.53 35.30 66.16
C PRO A 22 4.76 36.50 65.17
N THR A 23 3.65 36.91 64.53
CA THR A 23 3.15 38.31 64.27
C THR A 23 3.77 39.33 63.27
N HIS A 24 2.91 39.74 62.33
CA HIS A 24 2.61 41.11 61.81
C HIS A 24 3.62 41.89 60.93
N PRO A 25 3.16 42.87 60.10
CA PRO A 25 1.84 43.03 59.45
C PRO A 25 1.92 43.33 57.92
N ARG A 26 0.78 43.27 57.21
CA ARG A 26 0.63 43.84 55.84
C ARG A 26 -0.08 45.22 55.90
N PRO A 27 0.37 46.23 55.14
CA PRO A 27 -0.50 47.34 54.74
C PRO A 27 -1.38 46.95 53.53
N GLN A 28 -2.62 47.43 53.48
CA GLN A 28 -3.41 47.47 52.25
C GLN A 28 -3.11 48.79 51.52
N GLN A 29 -3.12 48.77 50.19
CA GLN A 29 -3.38 49.98 49.39
C GLN A 29 -4.46 49.69 48.35
N THR A 30 -5.47 50.55 48.35
CA THR A 30 -6.59 50.57 47.40
C THR A 30 -6.29 51.55 46.28
N LEU A 31 -6.55 51.17 45.01
CA LEU A 31 -6.55 52.09 43.88
C LEU A 31 -7.98 52.29 43.33
N PRO A 32 -8.37 53.52 42.93
CA PRO A 32 -9.75 53.85 42.56
C PRO A 32 -10.04 53.69 41.05
N PRO A 33 -11.31 53.40 40.66
CA PRO A 33 -11.72 53.33 39.26
C PRO A 33 -12.43 54.61 38.76
N PRO A 34 -12.18 55.04 37.51
CA PRO A 34 -13.10 55.87 36.72
C PRO A 34 -13.42 55.20 35.34
N PRO A 35 -14.41 55.67 34.55
CA PRO A 35 -15.75 55.07 34.69
C PRO A 35 -16.41 54.66 33.35
N SER A 36 -17.44 53.81 33.43
CA SER A 36 -18.32 53.49 32.29
C SER A 36 -19.66 54.25 32.35
N ARG A 37 -20.12 54.76 31.20
CA ARG A 37 -21.53 55.08 30.94
C ARG A 37 -21.91 54.78 29.49
N VAL A 38 -23.17 54.42 29.30
CA VAL A 38 -23.77 53.87 28.07
C VAL A 38 -24.99 54.70 27.67
N ARG A 39 -25.23 54.89 26.36
CA ARG A 39 -26.59 54.97 25.77
C ARG A 39 -26.59 54.99 24.23
N GLY A 40 -27.46 54.17 23.63
CA GLY A 40 -28.12 54.46 22.35
C GLY A 40 -29.37 55.34 22.57
N LEU A 41 -30.32 55.46 21.63
CA LEU A 41 -30.61 54.68 20.41
C LEU A 41 -31.59 55.48 19.50
N THR A 42 -32.15 54.87 18.43
CA THR A 42 -33.33 55.30 17.60
C THR A 42 -33.15 56.42 16.53
N SER A 43 -33.88 56.50 15.39
CA SER A 43 -34.49 55.46 14.48
C SER A 43 -35.13 56.04 13.18
N TYR A 44 -34.95 55.36 12.02
CA TYR A 44 -35.90 55.15 10.88
C TYR A 44 -36.48 56.29 9.96
N VAL A 45 -36.18 56.19 8.63
CA VAL A 45 -37.12 56.09 7.42
C VAL A 45 -38.11 57.26 7.08
N PRO A 46 -38.53 57.61 5.81
CA PRO A 46 -38.58 56.86 4.51
C PRO A 46 -38.15 57.54 3.14
N VAL A 47 -37.93 56.70 2.10
CA VAL A 47 -38.46 56.61 0.67
C VAL A 47 -39.05 57.90 -0.01
N PRO A 48 -38.86 58.25 -1.35
CA PRO A 48 -38.86 57.39 -2.56
C PRO A 48 -37.91 57.74 -3.77
N SER A 49 -38.00 56.95 -4.87
CA SER A 49 -37.43 57.19 -6.22
C SER A 49 -38.42 57.90 -7.19
N PRO A 50 -38.03 58.34 -8.42
CA PRO A 50 -38.23 57.47 -9.63
C PRO A 50 -37.38 57.74 -10.92
N ALA A 51 -37.54 56.84 -11.91
CA ALA A 51 -37.53 57.02 -13.39
C ALA A 51 -36.22 57.07 -14.26
N LYS A 52 -36.39 56.63 -15.53
CA LYS A 52 -35.48 56.70 -16.71
C LYS A 52 -36.11 57.60 -17.81
N PRO A 53 -35.43 57.95 -18.93
CA PRO A 53 -35.81 57.31 -20.23
C PRO A 53 -34.74 57.17 -21.36
N PHE A 54 -34.94 56.15 -22.22
CA PHE A 54 -34.72 56.00 -23.70
C PHE A 54 -33.49 56.57 -24.49
N PHE A 55 -32.74 55.65 -25.14
CA PHE A 55 -32.62 55.37 -26.63
C PHE A 55 -32.75 56.49 -27.69
N PRO A 56 -32.40 56.23 -29.00
CA PRO A 56 -31.50 55.25 -29.65
C PRO A 56 -30.48 56.01 -30.57
N PRO A 57 -30.02 55.53 -31.76
CA PRO A 57 -29.65 54.18 -32.27
C PRO A 57 -28.10 54.13 -32.45
N ASP A 58 -27.36 53.51 -33.39
CA ASP A 58 -27.38 52.37 -34.35
C ASP A 58 -25.87 52.04 -34.62
N LEU A 59 -25.30 51.20 -35.52
CA LEU A 59 -25.58 50.16 -36.55
C LEU A 59 -24.24 49.33 -36.54
N ALA A 60 -24.01 48.08 -36.96
CA ALA A 60 -24.67 46.92 -37.59
C ALA A 60 -23.76 45.69 -37.22
N ARG A 61 -23.66 44.47 -37.80
CA ARG A 61 -24.34 43.46 -38.67
C ARG A 61 -23.47 42.16 -38.53
N SER A 62 -23.78 40.93 -38.96
CA SER A 62 -24.92 40.29 -39.64
C SER A 62 -24.87 38.74 -39.48
N HIS A 63 -26.03 38.10 -39.31
CA HIS A 63 -26.35 36.68 -39.63
C HIS A 63 -25.62 35.52 -38.89
N SER A 64 -26.23 34.35 -38.64
CA SER A 64 -27.66 33.98 -38.44
C SER A 64 -27.83 32.49 -38.06
N THR A 65 -28.84 32.18 -37.23
CA THR A 65 -29.66 30.92 -37.21
C THR A 65 -28.97 29.56 -36.91
N THR A 66 -29.56 28.59 -36.16
CA THR A 66 -30.93 28.50 -35.62
C THR A 66 -31.01 27.74 -34.29
N ASN A 67 -31.88 28.26 -33.40
CA ASN A 67 -32.43 27.69 -32.16
C ASN A 67 -33.72 26.84 -32.47
N PRO A 68 -34.55 26.36 -31.51
CA PRO A 68 -34.28 25.66 -30.24
C PRO A 68 -35.35 24.56 -29.90
N GLY A 69 -35.33 24.02 -28.66
CA GLY A 69 -36.55 23.91 -27.82
C GLY A 69 -37.24 22.54 -27.64
N ALA A 70 -38.21 22.38 -26.71
CA ALA A 70 -38.59 23.23 -25.56
C ALA A 70 -39.58 22.55 -24.56
N ASP A 71 -39.27 22.65 -23.26
CA ASP A 71 -40.17 23.02 -22.12
C ASP A 71 -41.36 22.12 -21.66
N LEU A 72 -41.96 22.48 -20.50
CA LEU A 72 -43.26 22.11 -19.90
C LEU A 72 -43.41 20.72 -19.18
N THR A 73 -44.22 20.51 -18.12
CA THR A 73 -44.50 21.22 -16.83
C THR A 73 -45.38 20.35 -15.88
N CYS A 74 -45.62 20.81 -14.63
CA CYS A 74 -46.56 20.29 -13.58
C CYS A 74 -46.07 19.07 -12.76
N ARG A 75 -46.20 18.97 -11.41
CA ARG A 75 -47.23 19.34 -10.38
C ARG A 75 -48.38 18.31 -10.26
N SER A 76 -48.86 17.88 -9.07
CA SER A 76 -48.39 17.99 -7.66
C SER A 76 -49.35 17.24 -6.68
N VAL A 77 -48.96 17.09 -5.40
CA VAL A 77 -49.76 16.71 -4.17
C VAL A 77 -50.38 15.29 -4.11
N GLU A 78 -50.68 14.67 -2.94
CA GLU A 78 -50.78 15.15 -1.54
C GLU A 78 -50.52 14.07 -0.44
N ALA A 79 -50.41 14.51 0.83
CA ALA A 79 -50.81 13.84 2.10
C ALA A 79 -50.07 12.56 2.63
N ASP A 80 -49.86 12.34 3.95
CA ASP A 80 -49.79 13.27 5.11
C ASP A 80 -49.20 12.60 6.40
N CYS A 81 -49.06 13.39 7.48
CA CYS A 81 -48.84 13.06 8.91
C CYS A 81 -47.46 12.53 9.37
N GLY A 82 -46.75 13.16 10.33
CA GLY A 82 -46.92 14.50 10.91
C GLY A 82 -46.25 14.76 12.27
N LEU A 83 -45.55 15.90 12.39
CA LEU A 83 -45.32 16.76 13.60
C LEU A 83 -44.62 16.15 14.85
N SER A 84 -43.74 16.82 15.60
CA SER A 84 -43.06 18.15 15.53
C SER A 84 -41.89 18.12 16.57
N SER A 85 -41.10 19.16 16.93
CA SER A 85 -41.10 20.63 16.77
C SER A 85 -39.66 21.20 16.95
N ILE A 86 -39.49 22.51 17.19
CA ILE A 86 -38.20 23.18 17.51
C ILE A 86 -38.46 24.28 18.58
N PRO A 87 -37.45 24.74 19.36
CA PRO A 87 -36.68 25.92 18.92
C PRO A 87 -35.18 25.96 19.34
N ASN A 88 -34.40 26.83 18.68
CA ASN A 88 -33.05 27.23 19.11
C ASN A 88 -33.08 28.09 20.40
N LEU A 89 -32.06 28.00 21.28
CA LEU A 89 -31.37 29.19 21.82
C LEU A 89 -30.06 28.91 22.62
N LEU A 90 -29.08 29.78 22.38
CA LEU A 90 -28.02 30.32 23.27
C LEU A 90 -27.00 29.44 24.05
N PHE A 91 -25.78 30.01 24.14
CA PHE A 91 -24.69 29.66 25.05
C PHE A 91 -25.08 29.72 26.53
N LEU A 92 -24.50 28.83 27.36
CA LEU A 92 -24.03 29.21 28.70
C LEU A 92 -22.91 28.28 29.23
N LYS A 93 -21.95 28.87 29.96
CA LYS A 93 -20.88 28.15 30.67
C LYS A 93 -21.43 27.50 31.94
N ARG A 94 -20.98 26.29 32.30
CA ARG A 94 -20.15 26.09 33.52
C ARG A 94 -19.61 24.66 33.71
N SER A 95 -18.48 24.64 34.40
CA SER A 95 -17.74 23.47 34.89
C SER A 95 -18.56 22.59 35.83
N VAL A 96 -18.24 21.29 35.86
CA VAL A 96 -18.54 20.39 37.00
C VAL A 96 -17.22 19.79 37.49
N ILE A 97 -17.03 19.81 38.80
CA ILE A 97 -15.90 19.20 39.52
C ILE A 97 -16.32 17.78 39.90
N PHE A 98 -15.42 16.80 39.79
CA PHE A 98 -15.60 15.51 40.47
C PHE A 98 -14.51 15.26 41.53
N VAL A 99 -14.91 14.58 42.59
CA VAL A 99 -14.20 14.51 43.88
C VAL A 99 -13.68 13.09 44.12
N ASN A 100 -12.63 13.00 44.93
CA ASN A 100 -11.79 11.82 45.08
C ASN A 100 -12.29 10.85 46.17
N SER A 101 -12.28 9.53 45.89
CA SER A 101 -12.31 8.42 46.87
C SER A 101 -13.62 8.24 47.71
N PRO A 102 -13.86 7.12 48.45
CA PRO A 102 -12.92 6.36 49.30
C PRO A 102 -12.73 4.85 48.97
N GLN A 103 -11.95 4.16 49.82
CA GLN A 103 -11.42 2.79 49.64
C GLN A 103 -12.21 1.67 50.35
N ASN A 104 -11.81 0.42 50.05
CA ASN A 104 -11.78 -0.77 50.95
C ASN A 104 -13.13 -1.44 51.32
N HIS A 105 -13.24 -2.75 51.57
CA HIS A 105 -12.28 -3.73 52.11
C HIS A 105 -12.65 -5.21 51.80
N ILE A 106 -11.84 -6.16 52.31
CA ILE A 106 -12.10 -7.61 52.52
C ILE A 106 -12.11 -8.58 51.30
N ARG A 107 -11.16 -9.53 51.34
CA ARG A 107 -11.36 -10.95 51.01
C ARG A 107 -10.64 -11.80 52.05
N SER A 108 -11.27 -12.87 52.55
CA SER A 108 -10.58 -13.99 53.22
C SER A 108 -11.45 -15.24 53.33
N PHE A 109 -10.78 -16.39 53.48
CA PHE A 109 -11.20 -17.66 54.07
C PHE A 109 -12.13 -18.68 53.33
N VAL A 110 -11.63 -19.94 53.39
CA VAL A 110 -12.33 -21.24 53.59
C VAL A 110 -12.81 -22.08 52.37
N SER A 111 -12.31 -23.34 52.34
CA SER A 111 -12.88 -24.60 51.79
C SER A 111 -13.05 -24.83 50.26
N GLN A 112 -13.08 -26.09 49.76
CA GLN A 112 -12.48 -27.37 50.22
C GLN A 112 -12.45 -28.45 49.11
N THR A 113 -11.52 -29.40 49.24
CA THR A 113 -11.48 -30.83 48.81
C THR A 113 -12.54 -31.47 47.88
N SER A 114 -12.01 -32.22 46.89
CA SER A 114 -12.45 -33.58 46.42
C SER A 114 -13.76 -33.69 45.59
N CYS A 115 -13.94 -34.68 44.68
CA CYS A 115 -13.57 -36.10 44.77
C CYS A 115 -13.34 -36.85 43.41
N CYS A 116 -13.02 -38.15 43.50
CA CYS A 116 -12.46 -39.03 42.44
C CYS A 116 -13.46 -39.70 41.48
N PHE A 117 -12.97 -40.21 40.33
CA PHE A 117 -13.03 -41.62 39.82
C PHE A 117 -12.05 -41.71 38.60
N SER A 118 -11.03 -42.60 38.47
CA SER A 118 -10.96 -44.09 38.33
C SER A 118 -11.68 -44.62 37.06
N THR A 119 -11.14 -45.50 36.18
CA THR A 119 -10.00 -46.47 36.13
C THR A 119 -9.39 -46.53 34.69
N ALA A 120 -8.12 -46.86 34.36
CA ALA A 120 -7.33 -48.12 34.48
C ALA A 120 -7.90 -49.32 33.64
N THR A 121 -7.16 -50.17 32.87
CA THR A 121 -5.68 -50.35 32.65
C THR A 121 -5.29 -51.32 31.48
N LEU A 122 -4.03 -51.24 30.97
CA LEU A 122 -3.18 -52.27 30.28
C LEU A 122 -3.62 -52.85 28.88
N ALA A 123 -2.78 -53.48 28.02
CA ALA A 123 -1.36 -53.38 27.57
C ALA A 123 -1.10 -54.47 26.45
N ILE A 124 0.00 -54.60 25.67
CA ILE A 124 1.37 -55.10 26.03
C ILE A 124 2.33 -55.14 24.77
N MET A 125 3.58 -54.64 24.93
CA MET A 125 4.89 -54.99 24.27
C MET A 125 5.23 -54.79 22.75
N ALA A 126 6.55 -54.89 22.47
CA ALA A 126 7.36 -54.65 21.23
C ALA A 126 8.67 -55.53 21.33
N PRO A 127 9.89 -55.30 20.74
CA PRO A 127 10.41 -54.27 19.80
C PRO A 127 11.28 -54.81 18.58
N PRO A 128 12.61 -54.53 18.29
CA PRO A 128 13.05 -54.03 16.95
C PRO A 128 14.34 -54.68 16.32
N LEU A 129 15.07 -53.96 15.41
CA LEU A 129 16.44 -54.18 14.82
C LEU A 129 16.50 -55.00 13.48
N LEU A 130 17.42 -54.85 12.49
CA LEU A 130 18.60 -54.00 12.20
C LEU A 130 18.90 -53.87 10.66
N GLN A 131 19.21 -52.64 10.20
CA GLN A 131 20.32 -52.14 9.33
C GLN A 131 21.06 -52.88 8.16
N LEU A 132 21.36 -52.05 7.13
CA LEU A 132 22.61 -51.90 6.31
C LEU A 132 23.07 -52.94 5.26
N GLY A 133 23.52 -52.45 4.07
CA GLY A 133 24.89 -52.81 3.60
C GLY A 133 25.20 -53.19 2.12
N SER A 134 25.11 -52.23 1.18
CA SER A 134 26.14 -51.92 0.14
C SER A 134 26.78 -52.93 -0.86
N LEU A 135 26.99 -52.40 -2.08
CA LEU A 135 28.08 -52.63 -3.06
C LEU A 135 28.02 -53.79 -4.09
N SER A 136 28.81 -53.61 -5.17
CA SER A 136 28.72 -54.29 -6.47
C SER A 136 30.08 -54.80 -7.00
N LEU A 137 30.08 -55.75 -7.95
CA LEU A 137 31.06 -55.78 -9.06
C LEU A 137 30.61 -56.64 -10.28
N LEU A 138 31.38 -56.53 -11.37
CA LEU A 138 31.14 -57.03 -12.73
C LEU A 138 31.53 -58.52 -12.92
N LEU A 139 31.09 -59.11 -14.04
CA LEU A 139 32.03 -59.71 -15.01
C LEU A 139 31.50 -59.69 -16.47
N LEU A 140 32.39 -59.79 -17.45
CA LEU A 140 32.10 -59.85 -18.90
C LEU A 140 32.27 -61.27 -19.47
N THR A 141 31.57 -61.59 -20.56
CA THR A 141 32.15 -62.16 -21.80
C THR A 141 31.15 -62.06 -22.97
N ALA A 142 31.59 -62.28 -24.21
CA ALA A 142 30.82 -61.99 -25.43
C ALA A 142 30.86 -63.12 -26.47
N VAL A 143 29.79 -63.25 -27.27
CA VAL A 143 29.77 -64.04 -28.52
C VAL A 143 28.86 -63.37 -29.56
N THR A 144 29.33 -63.30 -30.81
CA THR A 144 28.56 -63.19 -32.06
C THR A 144 29.30 -64.03 -33.13
N PRO A 145 28.76 -64.28 -34.35
CA PRO A 145 27.42 -64.04 -34.89
C PRO A 145 26.77 -65.34 -35.45
N SER A 146 25.64 -65.21 -36.17
CA SER A 146 25.42 -65.76 -37.54
C SER A 146 23.96 -66.23 -37.80
N LEU A 147 23.45 -65.92 -39.01
CA LEU A 147 22.28 -66.48 -39.72
C LEU A 147 20.96 -66.62 -38.90
N ALA A 148 19.98 -65.74 -39.02
CA ALA A 148 19.15 -65.36 -40.19
C ALA A 148 18.04 -66.38 -40.53
N ASP A 149 16.89 -66.17 -39.87
CA ASP A 149 15.55 -66.60 -40.30
C ASP A 149 14.64 -65.33 -40.34
N PRO A 150 13.40 -65.35 -40.85
CA PRO A 150 12.89 -64.25 -41.67
C PRO A 150 12.67 -62.91 -40.96
N ILE A 151 12.79 -61.83 -41.73
CA ILE A 151 12.26 -60.50 -41.38
C ILE A 151 10.72 -60.60 -41.40
N VAL A 152 10.15 -61.01 -40.28
CA VAL A 152 8.75 -60.74 -39.97
C VAL A 152 8.61 -59.23 -39.88
N LYS A 153 7.75 -58.64 -40.71
CA LYS A 153 7.32 -57.24 -40.52
C LYS A 153 6.79 -57.12 -39.10
N ARG A 154 7.44 -56.31 -38.27
CA ARG A 154 6.83 -55.86 -37.01
C ARG A 154 5.82 -54.79 -37.37
N ALA A 155 4.58 -54.96 -36.94
CA ALA A 155 3.60 -53.89 -36.97
C ALA A 155 4.16 -52.64 -36.27
N SER A 156 3.93 -51.48 -36.86
CA SER A 156 4.54 -50.23 -36.42
C SER A 156 3.67 -49.07 -36.82
N VAL A 157 3.51 -48.08 -35.93
CA VAL A 157 2.69 -46.90 -36.14
C VAL A 157 2.98 -46.25 -37.49
N ASN A 158 2.01 -46.34 -38.41
CA ASN A 158 2.25 -46.16 -39.83
C ASN A 158 2.01 -44.69 -40.23
N ALA A 159 2.99 -43.84 -39.88
CA ALA A 159 2.96 -42.42 -40.20
C ALA A 159 2.86 -42.09 -41.71
N ALA A 160 2.95 -43.09 -42.61
CA ALA A 160 2.75 -42.95 -44.04
C ALA A 160 1.33 -43.29 -44.53
N SER A 161 0.45 -43.89 -43.70
CA SER A 161 -0.98 -44.11 -44.03
C SER A 161 -1.92 -43.07 -43.43
N LEU A 162 -1.45 -42.27 -42.45
CA LEU A 162 -2.24 -41.21 -41.81
C LEU A 162 -2.69 -40.12 -42.81
N PRO A 163 -3.87 -39.51 -42.64
CA PRO A 163 -4.30 -38.37 -43.44
C PRO A 163 -3.37 -37.16 -43.27
N GLU A 164 -3.26 -36.32 -44.30
CA GLU A 164 -2.44 -35.09 -44.23
C GLU A 164 -2.78 -34.24 -43.00
N ASN A 165 -1.74 -33.68 -42.37
CA ASN A 165 -1.78 -32.92 -41.11
C ASN A 165 -1.97 -33.75 -39.82
N TRP A 166 -2.10 -35.08 -39.87
CA TRP A 166 -2.09 -35.93 -38.67
C TRP A 166 -0.69 -36.43 -38.32
N THR A 167 -0.37 -36.47 -37.02
CA THR A 167 0.94 -36.91 -36.52
C THR A 167 0.80 -37.71 -35.23
N TYR A 168 1.52 -38.83 -35.11
CA TYR A 168 1.58 -39.63 -33.87
C TYR A 168 2.14 -38.82 -32.69
N LYS A 169 1.74 -39.19 -31.47
CA LYS A 169 2.11 -38.54 -30.20
C LYS A 169 2.65 -39.49 -29.14
N GLY A 170 2.39 -40.79 -29.27
CA GLY A 170 2.87 -41.83 -28.36
C GLY A 170 1.75 -42.75 -27.87
N CYS A 171 2.14 -43.75 -27.09
CA CYS A 171 1.26 -44.59 -26.29
C CYS A 171 0.79 -43.83 -25.03
N TYR A 172 -0.51 -43.84 -24.75
CA TYR A 172 -1.10 -43.20 -23.57
C TYR A 172 -1.90 -44.21 -22.74
N VAL A 173 -1.90 -44.01 -21.42
CA VAL A 173 -2.78 -44.75 -20.50
C VAL A 173 -4.23 -44.30 -20.71
N ASP A 174 -5.13 -45.25 -20.91
CA ASP A 174 -6.57 -44.98 -20.89
C ASP A 174 -7.25 -45.62 -19.66
N ASN A 175 -8.52 -45.29 -19.42
CA ASN A 175 -9.32 -45.84 -18.34
C ASN A 175 -10.81 -45.85 -18.74
N VAL A 176 -11.44 -47.03 -18.70
CA VAL A 176 -12.89 -47.19 -19.00
C VAL A 176 -13.81 -46.33 -18.14
N ALA A 177 -13.38 -45.92 -16.94
CA ALA A 177 -14.14 -45.04 -16.04
C ALA A 177 -13.85 -43.53 -16.25
N ALA A 178 -12.81 -43.19 -17.01
CA ALA A 178 -12.37 -41.82 -17.26
C ALA A 178 -11.53 -41.76 -18.55
N ARG A 179 -12.20 -41.88 -19.71
CA ARG A 179 -11.55 -42.00 -21.03
C ARG A 179 -10.66 -40.80 -21.34
N ALA A 180 -9.42 -41.07 -21.77
CA ALA A 180 -8.40 -40.10 -22.15
C ALA A 180 -8.78 -39.23 -23.36
N LEU A 181 -9.65 -39.77 -24.23
CA LEU A 181 -10.30 -39.08 -25.34
C LEU A 181 -11.81 -39.32 -25.25
N SER A 182 -12.55 -38.30 -24.82
CA SER A 182 -13.97 -38.39 -24.41
C SER A 182 -14.97 -37.81 -25.42
N GLY A 183 -14.57 -37.65 -26.68
CA GLY A 183 -15.40 -37.18 -27.79
C GLY A 183 -16.12 -38.32 -28.51
N ALA A 184 -16.29 -38.19 -29.84
CA ALA A 184 -16.87 -39.24 -30.67
C ALA A 184 -16.02 -40.52 -30.66
N ALA A 185 -16.66 -41.68 -30.78
CA ALA A 185 -15.98 -42.98 -30.79
C ALA A 185 -16.73 -44.00 -31.65
N TYR A 186 -16.04 -45.06 -32.07
CA TYR A 186 -16.64 -46.26 -32.66
C TYR A 186 -15.78 -47.50 -32.40
N ASN A 187 -16.39 -48.69 -32.46
CA ASN A 187 -15.69 -49.98 -32.49
C ASN A 187 -15.96 -50.65 -33.85
N SER A 188 -14.90 -51.14 -34.51
CA SER A 188 -14.94 -51.86 -35.77
C SER A 188 -14.14 -53.16 -35.62
N GLY A 189 -14.83 -54.25 -35.29
CA GLY A 189 -14.22 -55.56 -34.98
C GLY A 189 -13.46 -56.24 -36.13
N THR A 190 -13.51 -55.71 -37.35
CA THR A 190 -12.89 -56.31 -38.56
C THR A 190 -12.32 -55.31 -39.57
N ALA A 191 -12.35 -54.01 -39.28
CA ALA A 191 -12.00 -52.97 -40.27
C ALA A 191 -11.49 -51.65 -39.66
N LEU A 192 -10.85 -51.67 -38.48
CA LEU A 192 -10.15 -50.50 -37.96
C LEU A 192 -8.75 -50.39 -38.56
N THR A 193 -8.32 -49.16 -38.85
CA THR A 193 -6.93 -48.78 -39.17
C THR A 193 -6.60 -47.46 -38.46
N GLU A 194 -5.30 -47.15 -38.28
CA GLU A 194 -4.85 -45.88 -37.71
C GLU A 194 -5.39 -44.70 -38.53
N SER A 195 -5.32 -44.85 -39.85
CA SER A 195 -5.78 -43.90 -40.86
C SER A 195 -7.30 -43.69 -40.83
N ALA A 196 -8.11 -44.75 -40.65
CA ALA A 196 -9.56 -44.64 -40.56
C ALA A 196 -10.02 -43.95 -39.27
N CYS A 197 -9.31 -44.15 -38.16
CA CYS A 197 -9.60 -43.43 -36.91
C CYS A 197 -9.26 -41.94 -37.02
N ALA A 198 -8.05 -41.61 -37.50
CA ALA A 198 -7.63 -40.22 -37.72
C ALA A 198 -8.56 -39.49 -38.70
N ALA A 199 -8.95 -40.14 -39.80
CA ALA A 199 -9.91 -39.58 -40.76
C ALA A 199 -11.29 -39.35 -40.14
N TYR A 200 -11.83 -40.33 -39.40
CA TYR A 200 -13.11 -40.20 -38.69
C TYR A 200 -13.08 -39.00 -37.73
N CYS A 201 -12.10 -38.93 -36.83
CA CYS A 201 -11.98 -37.82 -35.88
C CYS A 201 -11.80 -36.46 -36.57
N GLY A 202 -11.06 -36.42 -37.69
CA GLY A 202 -10.95 -35.23 -38.54
C GLY A 202 -12.28 -34.78 -39.14
N THR A 203 -13.08 -35.69 -39.72
CA THR A 203 -14.42 -35.37 -40.24
C THR A 203 -15.43 -34.96 -39.15
N LYS A 204 -15.16 -35.33 -37.89
CA LYS A 204 -15.92 -34.91 -36.70
C LYS A 204 -15.36 -33.66 -36.01
N GLY A 205 -14.32 -33.03 -36.57
CA GLY A 205 -13.75 -31.77 -36.07
C GLY A 205 -12.91 -31.90 -34.80
N PHE A 206 -12.47 -33.11 -34.44
CA PHE A 206 -11.65 -33.35 -33.24
C PHE A 206 -10.15 -33.20 -33.54
N LYS A 207 -9.42 -32.60 -32.58
CA LYS A 207 -7.97 -32.36 -32.67
C LYS A 207 -7.14 -33.64 -32.46
N TYR A 208 -7.63 -34.59 -31.69
CA TYR A 208 -6.96 -35.84 -31.34
C TYR A 208 -7.80 -37.05 -31.74
N ALA A 209 -7.11 -38.13 -32.08
CA ALA A 209 -7.65 -39.45 -32.38
C ALA A 209 -6.79 -40.49 -31.65
N GLY A 210 -7.37 -41.57 -31.16
CA GLY A 210 -6.64 -42.64 -30.51
C GLY A 210 -7.29 -43.99 -30.77
N VAL A 211 -6.46 -45.01 -30.94
CA VAL A 211 -6.90 -46.38 -31.23
C VAL A 211 -6.50 -47.33 -30.10
N GLU A 212 -7.43 -48.20 -29.70
CA GLU A 212 -7.31 -49.12 -28.56
C GLU A 212 -7.84 -50.53 -28.93
N TYR A 213 -7.29 -51.55 -28.26
CA TYR A 213 -7.79 -52.93 -28.22
C TYR A 213 -8.12 -53.53 -29.60
N SER A 214 -7.23 -53.31 -30.58
CA SER A 214 -7.34 -53.72 -31.99
C SER A 214 -8.49 -53.10 -32.80
N ALA A 215 -9.60 -52.74 -32.18
CA ALA A 215 -10.87 -52.47 -32.86
C ALA A 215 -11.54 -51.15 -32.46
N GLU A 216 -11.05 -50.44 -31.44
CA GLU A 216 -11.72 -49.25 -30.89
C GLU A 216 -11.03 -47.95 -31.35
N CYS A 217 -11.83 -46.93 -31.68
CA CYS A 217 -11.38 -45.59 -32.06
C CYS A 217 -12.08 -44.54 -31.19
N TYR A 218 -11.30 -43.61 -30.65
CA TYR A 218 -11.73 -42.54 -29.76
C TYR A 218 -11.20 -41.18 -30.23
N CYS A 219 -12.03 -40.14 -30.19
CA CYS A 219 -11.68 -38.78 -30.60
C CYS A 219 -11.70 -37.82 -29.40
N GLY A 220 -10.99 -36.69 -29.49
CA GLY A 220 -11.05 -35.66 -28.44
C GLY A 220 -10.40 -34.33 -28.82
N ASN A 221 -10.67 -33.29 -28.03
CA ASN A 221 -10.07 -31.95 -28.21
C ASN A 221 -9.03 -31.61 -27.12
N THR A 222 -8.95 -32.43 -26.07
CA THR A 222 -8.04 -32.33 -24.94
C THR A 222 -7.37 -33.69 -24.73
N LEU A 223 -6.08 -33.68 -24.38
CA LEU A 223 -5.33 -34.89 -24.02
C LEU A 223 -4.54 -34.57 -22.74
N THR A 224 -4.99 -35.13 -21.62
CA THR A 224 -4.42 -34.90 -20.27
C THR A 224 -3.95 -36.20 -19.60
N ALA A 225 -4.05 -37.34 -20.30
CA ALA A 225 -3.59 -38.63 -19.83
C ALA A 225 -2.06 -38.73 -19.77
N ALA A 226 -1.56 -39.66 -18.94
CA ALA A 226 -0.14 -39.97 -18.86
C ALA A 226 0.31 -40.79 -20.07
N ILE A 227 1.55 -40.53 -20.52
CA ILE A 227 2.25 -41.35 -21.52
C ILE A 227 2.60 -42.71 -20.89
N ALA A 228 2.40 -43.79 -21.64
CA ALA A 228 2.76 -45.15 -21.28
C ALA A 228 4.03 -45.61 -22.03
N ASP A 229 4.51 -46.83 -21.75
CA ASP A 229 5.57 -47.43 -22.56
C ASP A 229 5.00 -47.82 -23.95
N GLU A 230 5.74 -47.58 -25.03
CA GLU A 230 5.32 -48.00 -26.38
C GLU A 230 5.15 -49.54 -26.49
N ALA A 231 5.80 -50.31 -25.62
CA ALA A 231 5.59 -51.76 -25.51
C ALA A 231 4.17 -52.14 -25.06
N ASP A 232 3.46 -51.26 -24.35
CA ASP A 232 2.08 -51.49 -23.90
C ASP A 232 1.05 -51.29 -25.04
N CYS A 233 1.40 -50.57 -26.11
CA CYS A 233 0.55 -50.33 -27.28
C CYS A 233 0.95 -51.20 -28.48
N THR A 234 0.86 -52.52 -28.31
CA THR A 234 1.38 -53.52 -29.27
C THR A 234 0.33 -54.44 -29.90
N MET A 235 -0.97 -54.18 -29.72
CA MET A 235 -2.04 -54.90 -30.43
C MET A 235 -2.18 -54.41 -31.88
N THR A 236 -2.34 -55.32 -32.83
CA THR A 236 -2.50 -54.99 -34.26
C THR A 236 -3.92 -54.49 -34.59
N CYS A 237 -4.07 -53.66 -35.63
CA CYS A 237 -5.38 -53.16 -36.05
C CYS A 237 -6.25 -54.21 -36.75
N SER A 238 -7.54 -54.26 -36.42
CA SER A 238 -8.49 -55.28 -36.90
C SER A 238 -8.72 -55.29 -38.42
N GLY A 239 -8.45 -54.17 -39.09
CA GLY A 239 -8.48 -54.02 -40.54
C GLY A 239 -7.10 -53.96 -41.22
N ASN A 240 -6.00 -53.96 -40.47
CA ASN A 240 -4.64 -53.97 -41.02
C ASN A 240 -3.62 -54.50 -40.00
N GLU A 241 -3.13 -55.73 -40.21
CA GLU A 241 -2.17 -56.38 -39.30
C GLU A 241 -0.75 -55.73 -39.30
N ASP A 242 -0.44 -54.84 -40.25
CA ASP A 242 0.80 -54.05 -40.26
C ASP A 242 0.75 -52.81 -39.34
N GLU A 243 -0.42 -52.41 -38.85
CA GLU A 243 -0.67 -51.19 -38.05
C GLU A 243 -0.96 -51.51 -36.57
N LEU A 244 -0.75 -50.53 -35.68
CA LEU A 244 -0.90 -50.69 -34.22
C LEU A 244 -2.14 -49.95 -33.69
N CYS A 245 -3.01 -50.70 -33.04
CA CYS A 245 -4.27 -50.24 -32.45
C CYS A 245 -4.29 -50.48 -30.92
N GLY A 246 -3.31 -49.89 -30.24
CA GLY A 246 -3.24 -49.73 -28.79
C GLY A 246 -2.99 -51.03 -28.02
N GLY A 247 -3.62 -51.14 -26.87
CA GLY A 247 -3.53 -52.27 -25.95
C GLY A 247 -4.64 -52.23 -24.90
N PRO A 248 -4.64 -53.11 -23.89
CA PRO A 248 -5.68 -53.08 -22.85
C PRO A 248 -5.53 -51.87 -21.91
N ASN A 249 -6.46 -50.90 -21.98
CA ASN A 249 -6.38 -49.59 -21.30
C ASN A 249 -5.19 -48.75 -21.81
N ARG A 250 -4.99 -48.74 -23.13
CA ARG A 250 -3.85 -48.14 -23.84
C ARG A 250 -4.23 -47.67 -25.25
N LEU A 251 -3.97 -46.38 -25.52
CA LEU A 251 -4.24 -45.74 -26.81
C LEU A 251 -2.93 -45.40 -27.54
N ASN A 252 -2.77 -45.80 -28.80
CA ASN A 252 -1.86 -45.09 -29.71
C ASN A 252 -2.54 -43.78 -30.12
N VAL A 253 -2.00 -42.61 -29.75
CA VAL A 253 -2.66 -41.31 -29.97
C VAL A 253 -2.01 -40.50 -31.09
N PHE A 254 -2.86 -39.91 -31.94
CA PHE A 254 -2.52 -39.01 -33.04
C PHE A 254 -3.13 -37.62 -32.80
N ALA A 255 -2.51 -36.58 -33.35
CA ALA A 255 -3.05 -35.22 -33.32
C ALA A 255 -2.97 -34.54 -34.68
N SER A 256 -4.02 -33.78 -35.01
CA SER A 256 -4.11 -32.91 -36.17
C SER A 256 -3.43 -31.56 -35.94
N THR A 257 -2.75 -31.04 -36.97
CA THR A 257 -2.29 -29.65 -37.05
C THR A 257 -3.20 -28.76 -37.90
N ALA A 258 -4.31 -29.28 -38.43
CA ALA A 258 -5.27 -28.50 -39.21
C ALA A 258 -6.15 -27.62 -38.31
N THR A 259 -6.28 -26.34 -38.65
CA THR A 259 -7.25 -25.43 -38.01
C THR A 259 -8.68 -25.86 -38.35
N PRO A 260 -9.58 -26.10 -37.37
CA PRO A 260 -10.92 -26.60 -37.67
C PRO A 260 -11.75 -25.65 -38.54
N ALA A 261 -12.13 -26.11 -39.73
CA ALA A 261 -13.08 -25.41 -40.61
C ALA A 261 -14.51 -25.77 -40.21
N THR A 262 -15.34 -24.78 -39.89
CA THR A 262 -16.72 -24.98 -39.47
C THR A 262 -17.72 -24.90 -40.63
N THR A 263 -18.40 -26.01 -40.94
CA THR A 263 -19.72 -26.00 -41.61
C THR A 263 -20.48 -27.31 -41.38
N SER A 264 -21.81 -27.17 -41.21
CA SER A 264 -22.94 -28.13 -41.28
C SER A 264 -22.71 -29.66 -41.32
N ALA A 265 -23.57 -30.49 -40.70
CA ALA A 265 -24.59 -30.27 -39.67
C ALA A 265 -25.02 -31.66 -39.14
N ALA A 266 -25.29 -31.78 -37.84
CA ALA A 266 -26.00 -32.94 -37.28
C ALA A 266 -27.52 -32.64 -37.26
N PRO A 267 -28.41 -33.65 -37.24
CA PRO A 267 -29.82 -33.43 -36.91
C PRO A 267 -29.93 -32.93 -35.45
N THR A 268 -30.56 -31.77 -35.25
CA THR A 268 -30.59 -31.07 -33.95
C THR A 268 -32.00 -30.70 -33.46
N SER A 269 -33.05 -31.31 -34.01
CA SER A 269 -34.43 -31.00 -33.64
C SER A 269 -35.33 -32.23 -33.56
N SER A 270 -35.70 -32.61 -32.34
CA SER A 270 -36.92 -33.36 -32.04
C SER A 270 -38.19 -32.56 -32.36
N ALA A 271 -38.11 -31.23 -32.44
CA ALA A 271 -39.22 -30.34 -32.77
C ALA A 271 -39.26 -29.95 -34.28
N VAL A 272 -40.02 -30.70 -35.09
CA VAL A 272 -40.43 -30.27 -36.43
C VAL A 272 -41.63 -29.33 -36.32
N ALA A 273 -41.55 -28.14 -36.93
CA ALA A 273 -42.57 -27.09 -36.82
C ALA A 273 -43.74 -27.31 -37.80
N VAL A 274 -44.61 -28.28 -37.52
CA VAL A 274 -45.78 -28.59 -38.34
C VAL A 274 -47.01 -27.77 -37.90
N PRO A 275 -47.62 -26.93 -38.76
CA PRO A 275 -48.72 -26.05 -38.35
C PRO A 275 -49.92 -26.81 -37.74
N GLY A 276 -50.30 -26.43 -36.52
CA GLY A 276 -51.37 -27.09 -35.76
C GLY A 276 -50.90 -28.23 -34.85
N TRP A 277 -49.58 -28.48 -34.73
CA TRP A 277 -49.00 -29.44 -33.81
C TRP A 277 -47.76 -28.86 -33.09
N THR A 278 -47.76 -28.96 -31.77
CA THR A 278 -46.63 -28.64 -30.89
C THR A 278 -45.85 -29.91 -30.57
N ALA A 279 -44.51 -29.86 -30.54
CA ALA A 279 -43.68 -30.98 -30.07
C ALA A 279 -43.87 -31.21 -28.56
N GLY A 280 -44.18 -32.44 -28.17
CA GLY A 280 -44.30 -32.88 -26.77
C GLY A 280 -42.99 -33.46 -26.20
N GLY A 281 -42.03 -33.80 -27.05
CA GLY A 281 -40.74 -34.39 -26.66
C GLY A 281 -40.79 -35.91 -26.53
N CYS A 282 -39.75 -36.50 -25.95
CA CYS A 282 -39.61 -37.94 -25.81
C CYS A 282 -40.45 -38.53 -24.67
N TYR A 283 -41.17 -39.62 -24.94
CA TYR A 283 -42.00 -40.36 -23.98
C TYR A 283 -41.59 -41.83 -23.90
N THR A 284 -41.80 -42.44 -22.73
CA THR A 284 -41.68 -43.89 -22.55
C THR A 284 -42.74 -44.64 -23.34
N ASP A 285 -42.36 -45.80 -23.88
CA ASP A 285 -43.28 -46.76 -24.48
C ASP A 285 -42.94 -48.19 -24.04
N ASN A 286 -43.74 -49.19 -24.45
CA ASN A 286 -43.44 -50.60 -24.27
C ASN A 286 -44.05 -51.43 -25.40
N VAL A 287 -43.22 -52.19 -26.13
CA VAL A 287 -43.68 -53.06 -27.25
C VAL A 287 -44.82 -54.05 -26.90
N ASN A 288 -45.00 -54.40 -25.63
CA ASN A 288 -46.08 -55.31 -25.16
C ASN A 288 -47.34 -54.55 -24.71
N THR A 289 -47.21 -53.28 -24.29
CA THR A 289 -48.29 -52.49 -23.68
C THR A 289 -48.15 -51.01 -24.09
N ARG A 290 -48.40 -50.73 -25.37
CA ARG A 290 -48.13 -49.43 -26.00
C ARG A 290 -48.75 -48.23 -25.27
N SER A 291 -47.99 -47.16 -25.11
CA SER A 291 -48.42 -45.88 -24.53
C SER A 291 -49.34 -45.08 -25.46
N LEU A 292 -49.22 -45.27 -26.78
CA LEU A 292 -50.20 -44.85 -27.79
C LEU A 292 -50.72 -46.10 -28.50
N THR A 293 -51.94 -46.50 -28.21
CA THR A 293 -52.43 -47.87 -28.53
C THR A 293 -52.82 -48.10 -29.99
N GLN A 294 -52.87 -47.04 -30.81
CA GLN A 294 -53.35 -47.11 -32.20
C GLN A 294 -52.21 -46.94 -33.19
N GLY A 295 -51.60 -48.04 -33.63
CA GLY A 295 -50.59 -48.03 -34.69
C GLY A 295 -51.21 -47.73 -36.05
N MET A 296 -50.66 -46.76 -36.78
CA MET A 296 -51.17 -46.31 -38.08
C MET A 296 -50.24 -46.70 -39.23
N ALA A 297 -50.81 -47.32 -40.26
CA ALA A 297 -50.14 -47.51 -41.54
C ALA A 297 -50.18 -46.20 -42.35
N VAL A 298 -49.03 -45.57 -42.56
CA VAL A 298 -48.90 -44.45 -43.50
C VAL A 298 -49.07 -44.93 -44.95
N ALA A 299 -49.68 -44.10 -45.79
CA ALA A 299 -50.18 -44.53 -47.09
C ALA A 299 -49.05 -44.86 -48.09
N GLY A 300 -49.18 -46.00 -48.78
CA GLY A 300 -48.37 -46.32 -49.97
C GLY A 300 -46.98 -46.91 -49.71
N ASN A 301 -46.68 -47.39 -48.51
CA ASN A 301 -45.36 -47.91 -48.11
C ASN A 301 -44.22 -46.88 -48.28
N ALA A 302 -44.51 -45.59 -48.13
CA ALA A 302 -43.50 -44.54 -48.07
C ALA A 302 -42.66 -44.66 -46.80
N ALA A 303 -41.39 -44.27 -46.87
CA ALA A 303 -40.52 -44.16 -45.70
C ALA A 303 -41.01 -43.02 -44.78
N MET A 304 -40.93 -43.22 -43.46
CA MET A 304 -41.59 -42.38 -42.47
C MET A 304 -40.95 -40.98 -42.34
N THR A 305 -41.79 -39.94 -42.22
CA THR A 305 -41.39 -38.60 -41.72
C THR A 305 -42.36 -38.19 -40.63
N VAL A 306 -42.03 -37.14 -39.87
CA VAL A 306 -42.90 -36.58 -38.86
C VAL A 306 -44.25 -36.17 -39.47
N GLU A 307 -44.28 -35.41 -40.57
CA GLU A 307 -45.52 -34.95 -41.19
C GLU A 307 -46.42 -36.09 -41.67
N LEU A 308 -45.83 -37.20 -42.14
CA LEU A 308 -46.60 -38.38 -42.55
C LEU A 308 -47.34 -39.00 -41.36
N CYS A 309 -46.72 -39.07 -40.18
CA CYS A 309 -47.41 -39.53 -38.98
C CYS A 309 -48.44 -38.51 -38.47
N LEU A 310 -48.08 -37.22 -38.40
CA LEU A 310 -48.98 -36.17 -37.88
C LEU A 310 -50.23 -36.02 -38.76
N SER A 311 -50.08 -36.13 -40.09
CA SER A 311 -51.21 -36.10 -41.02
C SER A 311 -52.06 -37.36 -40.94
N ALA A 312 -51.47 -38.55 -40.77
CA ALA A 312 -52.22 -39.79 -40.54
C ALA A 312 -53.03 -39.75 -39.23
N CYS A 313 -52.42 -39.35 -38.11
CA CYS A 313 -53.12 -39.18 -36.83
C CYS A 313 -54.21 -38.09 -36.93
N ALA A 314 -53.94 -36.97 -37.60
CA ALA A 314 -54.92 -35.90 -37.79
C ALA A 314 -56.13 -36.35 -38.63
N ALA A 315 -55.90 -37.13 -39.69
CA ALA A 315 -56.96 -37.66 -40.57
C ALA A 315 -57.81 -38.73 -39.87
N ALA A 316 -57.21 -39.52 -38.98
CA ALA A 316 -57.91 -40.47 -38.11
C ALA A 316 -58.60 -39.81 -36.89
N GLY A 317 -58.47 -38.49 -36.70
CA GLY A 317 -59.14 -37.71 -35.65
C GLY A 317 -58.46 -37.71 -34.29
N TYR A 318 -57.20 -38.16 -34.20
CA TYR A 318 -56.42 -38.18 -32.97
C TYR A 318 -55.74 -36.84 -32.67
N LYS A 319 -55.46 -36.61 -31.38
CA LYS A 319 -54.82 -35.39 -30.84
C LYS A 319 -53.36 -35.55 -30.42
N ILE A 320 -52.92 -36.79 -30.24
CA ILE A 320 -51.55 -37.16 -29.90
C ILE A 320 -51.03 -38.06 -31.01
N ALA A 321 -49.81 -37.81 -31.45
CA ALA A 321 -49.07 -38.62 -32.40
C ALA A 321 -47.68 -38.90 -31.83
N GLY A 322 -47.18 -40.11 -31.98
CA GLY A 322 -45.85 -40.50 -31.53
C GLY A 322 -45.17 -41.39 -32.56
N LEU A 323 -43.92 -41.07 -32.86
CA LEU A 323 -43.09 -41.83 -33.81
C LEU A 323 -42.09 -42.68 -33.04
N GLU A 324 -41.91 -43.93 -33.46
CA GLU A 324 -41.00 -44.90 -32.83
C GLU A 324 -40.12 -45.59 -33.88
N TYR A 325 -38.92 -45.98 -33.48
CA TYR A 325 -38.06 -46.93 -34.20
C TYR A 325 -37.83 -46.58 -35.69
N ALA A 326 -37.56 -45.29 -35.98
CA ALA A 326 -37.32 -44.70 -37.31
C ALA A 326 -38.49 -44.75 -38.32
N SER A 327 -39.46 -45.63 -38.11
CA SER A 327 -40.34 -46.17 -39.16
C SER A 327 -41.81 -46.32 -38.74
N GLN A 328 -42.12 -46.22 -37.45
CA GLN A 328 -43.43 -46.54 -36.88
C GLN A 328 -44.17 -45.28 -36.45
N CYS A 329 -45.51 -45.29 -36.59
CA CYS A 329 -46.39 -44.19 -36.21
C CYS A 329 -47.53 -44.72 -35.33
N TYR A 330 -47.73 -44.08 -34.18
CA TYR A 330 -48.76 -44.39 -33.20
C TYR A 330 -49.57 -43.15 -32.86
N CYS A 331 -50.88 -43.30 -32.64
CA CYS A 331 -51.79 -42.20 -32.35
C CYS A 331 -52.61 -42.44 -31.06
N GLY A 332 -53.13 -41.36 -30.49
CA GLY A 332 -54.04 -41.43 -29.34
C GLY A 332 -54.73 -40.09 -29.05
N ASN A 333 -55.56 -40.09 -28.00
CA ASN A 333 -56.15 -38.87 -27.42
C ASN A 333 -55.73 -38.64 -25.96
N GLU A 334 -55.05 -39.62 -25.37
CA GLU A 334 -54.46 -39.68 -24.04
C GLU A 334 -53.33 -40.73 -24.07
N PHE A 335 -52.43 -40.72 -23.08
CA PHE A 335 -51.41 -41.75 -22.92
C PHE A 335 -51.96 -42.92 -22.09
N ALA A 336 -51.77 -44.14 -22.57
CA ALA A 336 -52.14 -45.37 -21.88
C ALA A 336 -50.94 -45.99 -21.15
N ASN A 337 -51.21 -47.04 -20.35
CA ASN A 337 -50.23 -48.01 -19.84
C ASN A 337 -49.03 -47.43 -19.04
N GLY A 338 -49.14 -46.19 -18.54
CA GLY A 338 -48.07 -45.51 -17.81
C GLY A 338 -47.11 -44.67 -18.67
N GLY A 339 -47.46 -44.40 -19.93
CA GLY A 339 -46.70 -43.50 -20.81
C GLY A 339 -46.56 -42.11 -20.22
N ALA A 340 -45.31 -41.64 -20.08
CA ALA A 340 -44.95 -40.38 -19.45
C ALA A 340 -43.69 -39.80 -20.14
N PRO A 341 -43.36 -38.51 -19.94
CA PRO A 341 -42.10 -37.95 -20.42
C PRO A 341 -40.91 -38.81 -19.98
N ALA A 342 -39.99 -39.07 -20.90
CA ALA A 342 -38.89 -39.99 -20.67
C ALA A 342 -37.94 -39.45 -19.57
N PRO A 343 -37.59 -40.25 -18.55
CA PRO A 343 -36.75 -39.77 -17.43
C PRO A 343 -35.29 -39.52 -17.84
N ASP A 344 -34.90 -40.01 -19.01
CA ASP A 344 -33.66 -39.74 -19.73
C ASP A 344 -33.77 -38.59 -20.76
N GLY A 345 -34.93 -37.90 -20.80
CA GLY A 345 -35.23 -36.82 -21.74
C GLY A 345 -35.21 -37.26 -23.21
N ASP A 346 -34.91 -36.33 -24.11
CA ASP A 346 -34.83 -36.61 -25.55
C ASP A 346 -33.67 -37.53 -25.96
N ALA A 347 -32.76 -37.89 -25.03
CA ALA A 347 -31.53 -38.62 -25.33
C ALA A 347 -31.73 -40.00 -25.98
N GLN A 348 -32.90 -40.65 -25.78
CA GLN A 348 -33.25 -41.93 -26.39
C GLN A 348 -34.29 -41.84 -27.52
N CYS A 349 -34.79 -40.63 -27.85
CA CYS A 349 -35.55 -40.38 -29.09
C CYS A 349 -34.60 -39.99 -30.23
N ASN A 350 -33.55 -40.81 -30.42
CA ASN A 350 -32.35 -40.47 -31.20
C ASN A 350 -32.26 -41.14 -32.58
N MET A 351 -33.24 -41.96 -32.97
CA MET A 351 -33.26 -42.60 -34.29
C MET A 351 -33.76 -41.62 -35.36
N PRO A 352 -33.00 -41.36 -36.43
CA PRO A 352 -33.48 -40.53 -37.53
C PRO A 352 -34.71 -41.14 -38.22
N CYS A 353 -35.56 -40.32 -38.83
CA CYS A 353 -36.68 -40.80 -39.63
C CYS A 353 -36.20 -41.43 -40.95
N ASP A 354 -36.69 -42.62 -41.30
CA ASP A 354 -36.28 -43.36 -42.51
C ASP A 354 -36.56 -42.58 -43.82
N GLY A 355 -37.57 -41.71 -43.83
CA GLY A 355 -37.92 -40.83 -44.94
C GLY A 355 -37.25 -39.46 -44.91
N ASN A 356 -36.72 -39.01 -43.75
CA ASN A 356 -35.93 -37.79 -43.63
C ASN A 356 -34.93 -37.87 -42.47
N THR A 357 -33.66 -38.09 -42.79
CA THR A 357 -32.59 -38.22 -41.79
C THR A 357 -32.22 -36.92 -41.06
N ALA A 358 -32.89 -35.80 -41.35
CA ALA A 358 -32.80 -34.56 -40.58
C ALA A 358 -33.78 -34.50 -39.39
N GLU A 359 -34.78 -35.39 -39.37
CA GLU A 359 -35.83 -35.50 -38.33
C GLU A 359 -35.58 -36.71 -37.42
N LEU A 360 -36.19 -36.73 -36.24
CA LEU A 360 -36.09 -37.82 -35.26
C LEU A 360 -37.42 -38.55 -35.08
N CYS A 361 -37.42 -39.86 -35.30
CA CYS A 361 -38.58 -40.75 -35.24
C CYS A 361 -38.48 -41.70 -34.02
N GLY A 362 -38.28 -41.11 -32.84
CA GLY A 362 -38.24 -41.83 -31.57
C GLY A 362 -37.01 -42.72 -31.40
N GLY A 363 -37.19 -43.85 -30.74
CA GLY A 363 -36.15 -44.86 -30.49
C GLY A 363 -36.75 -46.15 -29.91
N PRO A 364 -35.94 -47.13 -29.49
CA PRO A 364 -36.44 -48.38 -28.92
C PRO A 364 -37.18 -48.13 -27.59
N ASP A 365 -38.46 -48.52 -27.51
CA ASP A 365 -39.35 -48.24 -26.37
C ASP A 365 -39.40 -46.72 -26.03
N ARG A 366 -39.34 -45.86 -27.07
CA ARG A 366 -39.36 -44.39 -26.97
C ARG A 366 -40.12 -43.72 -28.12
N LEU A 367 -41.21 -43.05 -27.79
CA LEU A 367 -42.00 -42.26 -28.73
C LEU A 367 -41.48 -40.81 -28.76
N ASN A 368 -41.12 -40.28 -29.93
CA ASN A 368 -41.03 -38.83 -30.12
C ASN A 368 -42.45 -38.29 -30.38
N VAL A 369 -43.00 -37.51 -29.45
CA VAL A 369 -44.42 -37.17 -29.39
C VAL A 369 -44.72 -35.75 -29.83
N TYR A 370 -45.87 -35.58 -30.48
CA TYR A 370 -46.46 -34.30 -30.85
C TYR A 370 -47.92 -34.22 -30.37
N LEU A 371 -48.32 -33.02 -29.96
CA LEU A 371 -49.62 -32.69 -29.41
C LEU A 371 -50.32 -31.67 -30.31
N LYS A 372 -51.56 -31.94 -30.70
CA LYS A 372 -52.32 -31.06 -31.59
C LYS A 372 -52.73 -29.78 -30.85
N ASP A 373 -52.47 -28.63 -31.47
CA ASP A 373 -52.60 -27.32 -30.82
C ASP A 373 -54.04 -27.08 -30.31
N GLY A 374 -54.15 -26.79 -29.01
CA GLY A 374 -55.42 -26.49 -28.34
C GLY A 374 -55.72 -27.29 -27.07
N THR A 375 -54.96 -28.36 -26.74
CA THR A 375 -55.15 -29.09 -25.47
C THR A 375 -53.85 -29.62 -24.84
N ALA A 376 -53.16 -28.79 -24.05
CA ALA A 376 -52.23 -29.21 -22.99
C ALA A 376 -52.07 -28.09 -21.93
N PRO A 377 -51.85 -28.38 -20.62
CA PRO A 377 -51.58 -27.36 -19.59
C PRO A 377 -50.11 -26.98 -19.54
N GLY A 378 -49.78 -25.76 -19.09
CA GLY A 378 -48.40 -25.25 -19.10
C GLY A 378 -47.82 -24.89 -17.72
N THR A 379 -46.50 -24.75 -17.69
CA THR A 379 -45.67 -24.09 -16.66
C THR A 379 -44.36 -23.59 -17.31
N THR A 380 -43.53 -22.84 -16.57
CA THR A 380 -42.30 -22.13 -17.01
C THR A 380 -42.52 -20.80 -17.75
N THR A 381 -42.87 -19.76 -16.98
CA THR A 381 -42.66 -18.36 -17.36
C THR A 381 -41.16 -18.01 -17.35
N SER A 382 -40.68 -17.37 -18.41
CA SER A 382 -39.32 -16.80 -18.43
C SER A 382 -39.34 -15.36 -17.90
N PRO A 383 -38.59 -15.00 -16.85
CA PRO A 383 -38.49 -13.62 -16.40
C PRO A 383 -37.71 -12.78 -17.43
N GLY A 384 -38.41 -11.88 -18.13
CA GLY A 384 -37.95 -11.16 -19.33
C GLY A 384 -36.84 -10.11 -19.14
N THR A 385 -35.85 -10.36 -18.29
CA THR A 385 -34.80 -9.42 -17.86
C THR A 385 -33.38 -9.92 -18.12
N GLY A 386 -33.23 -10.99 -18.91
CA GLY A 386 -31.95 -11.64 -19.22
C GLY A 386 -31.43 -12.59 -18.12
N TRP A 387 -32.24 -12.85 -17.09
CA TRP A 387 -31.95 -13.86 -16.08
C TRP A 387 -32.45 -15.23 -16.55
N SER A 388 -31.73 -16.28 -16.18
CA SER A 388 -32.05 -17.68 -16.52
C SER A 388 -31.87 -18.57 -15.28
N TYR A 389 -32.66 -19.64 -15.18
CA TYR A 389 -32.47 -20.67 -14.16
C TYR A 389 -31.13 -21.39 -14.40
N LYS A 390 -30.42 -21.70 -13.32
CA LYS A 390 -29.10 -22.36 -13.33
C LYS A 390 -29.09 -23.65 -12.51
N GLY A 391 -30.25 -24.27 -12.33
CA GLY A 391 -30.43 -25.52 -11.61
C GLY A 391 -30.69 -25.35 -10.11
N CYS A 392 -30.94 -26.48 -9.46
CA CYS A 392 -31.11 -26.62 -8.02
C CYS A 392 -29.75 -26.90 -7.36
N TRP A 393 -29.33 -26.06 -6.41
CA TRP A 393 -28.01 -26.16 -5.77
C TRP A 393 -28.10 -26.59 -4.31
N VAL A 394 -27.13 -27.38 -3.86
CA VAL A 394 -27.05 -27.88 -2.47
C VAL A 394 -26.43 -26.83 -1.57
N ASP A 395 -27.24 -26.28 -0.67
CA ASP A 395 -26.83 -25.33 0.34
C ASP A 395 -26.42 -26.02 1.66
N GLN A 396 -25.71 -25.31 2.54
CA GLN A 396 -25.21 -25.74 3.85
C GLN A 396 -24.24 -26.96 3.85
N GLN A 397 -23.98 -27.62 2.72
CA GLN A 397 -23.14 -28.82 2.65
C GLN A 397 -21.72 -28.61 3.22
N GLN A 398 -21.15 -27.43 2.99
CA GLN A 398 -19.88 -26.97 3.59
C GLN A 398 -20.04 -25.54 4.14
N GLY A 399 -21.25 -25.20 4.61
CA GLY A 399 -21.70 -23.84 4.92
C GLY A 399 -22.55 -23.21 3.80
N ARG A 400 -23.12 -22.02 4.07
CA ARG A 400 -23.98 -21.28 3.12
C ARG A 400 -23.31 -21.05 1.76
N ILE A 401 -24.00 -21.33 0.66
CA ILE A 401 -23.47 -21.10 -0.70
C ILE A 401 -23.65 -19.65 -1.19
N MET A 402 -24.56 -18.89 -0.59
CA MET A 402 -24.79 -17.45 -0.82
C MET A 402 -24.83 -16.68 0.52
N ASN A 403 -24.21 -15.51 0.57
CA ASN A 403 -23.98 -14.74 1.81
C ASN A 403 -24.29 -13.23 1.72
N GLY A 404 -24.86 -12.74 0.61
CA GLY A 404 -25.38 -11.36 0.55
C GLY A 404 -26.72 -11.18 1.28
N PRO A 405 -27.40 -10.04 1.11
CA PRO A 405 -28.62 -9.71 1.84
C PRO A 405 -29.70 -10.79 1.69
N GLN A 406 -30.19 -11.29 2.82
CA GLN A 406 -31.34 -12.19 2.87
C GLN A 406 -32.63 -11.38 3.03
N ALA A 407 -33.63 -11.65 2.20
CA ALA A 407 -34.98 -11.13 2.35
C ALA A 407 -35.98 -12.28 2.55
N ASP A 408 -36.56 -12.36 3.75
CA ASP A 408 -37.69 -13.24 4.04
C ASP A 408 -38.99 -12.53 3.65
N VAL A 409 -39.59 -12.91 2.52
CA VAL A 409 -40.79 -12.27 1.95
C VAL A 409 -41.94 -13.28 1.95
N ASN A 410 -42.99 -13.00 2.72
CA ASN A 410 -44.18 -13.84 2.83
C ASN A 410 -45.05 -13.90 1.56
N THR A 411 -44.69 -13.12 0.53
CA THR A 411 -45.31 -13.12 -0.81
C THR A 411 -44.24 -13.27 -1.91
N MET A 412 -43.22 -14.10 -1.68
CA MET A 412 -42.11 -14.33 -2.62
C MET A 412 -42.58 -14.83 -4.00
N THR A 413 -42.01 -14.27 -5.07
CA THR A 413 -41.97 -14.79 -6.44
C THR A 413 -40.52 -14.76 -6.96
N ILE A 414 -40.22 -15.49 -8.02
CA ILE A 414 -38.90 -15.49 -8.70
C ILE A 414 -38.49 -14.07 -9.10
N GLU A 415 -39.39 -13.31 -9.72
CA GLU A 415 -39.16 -11.92 -10.13
C GLU A 415 -38.91 -11.01 -8.92
N SER A 416 -39.61 -11.23 -7.81
CA SER A 416 -39.44 -10.42 -6.59
C SER A 416 -38.05 -10.60 -5.96
N CYS A 417 -37.50 -11.82 -5.98
CA CYS A 417 -36.14 -12.07 -5.52
C CYS A 417 -35.11 -11.51 -6.50
N ILE A 418 -35.26 -11.77 -7.80
CA ILE A 418 -34.39 -11.21 -8.85
C ILE A 418 -34.38 -9.68 -8.80
N ALA A 419 -35.54 -9.02 -8.63
CA ALA A 419 -35.64 -7.57 -8.49
C ALA A 419 -34.94 -7.06 -7.22
N THR A 420 -35.08 -7.77 -6.10
CA THR A 420 -34.35 -7.47 -4.85
C THR A 420 -32.84 -7.53 -5.06
N CYS A 421 -32.33 -8.60 -5.68
CA CYS A 421 -30.91 -8.77 -5.93
C CYS A 421 -30.36 -7.77 -6.95
N VAL A 422 -31.09 -7.47 -8.02
CA VAL A 422 -30.72 -6.40 -8.99
C VAL A 422 -30.67 -5.03 -8.29
N ALA A 423 -31.64 -4.71 -7.43
CA ALA A 423 -31.65 -3.45 -6.69
C ALA A 423 -30.51 -3.34 -5.67
N ALA A 424 -30.06 -4.47 -5.11
CA ALA A 424 -28.90 -4.57 -4.24
C ALA A 424 -27.55 -4.70 -4.99
N GLY A 425 -27.55 -4.72 -6.33
CA GLY A 425 -26.34 -4.74 -7.16
C GLY A 425 -25.72 -6.12 -7.42
N TYR A 426 -26.49 -7.20 -7.28
CA TYR A 426 -26.05 -8.59 -7.45
C TYR A 426 -26.51 -9.22 -8.77
N ASP A 427 -25.75 -10.20 -9.29
CA ASP A 427 -26.05 -10.91 -10.56
C ASP A 427 -26.36 -12.42 -10.42
N ILE A 428 -26.41 -12.93 -9.18
CA ILE A 428 -26.99 -14.23 -8.80
C ILE A 428 -28.08 -14.02 -7.74
N ALA A 429 -29.19 -14.75 -7.88
CA ALA A 429 -30.34 -14.76 -6.97
C ALA A 429 -30.73 -16.20 -6.66
N GLY A 430 -30.86 -16.54 -5.39
CA GLY A 430 -31.21 -17.89 -4.91
C GLY A 430 -32.46 -17.87 -4.05
N LEU A 431 -33.36 -18.83 -4.26
CA LEU A 431 -34.63 -18.91 -3.52
C LEU A 431 -34.71 -20.23 -2.74
N GLN A 432 -35.01 -20.14 -1.43
CA GLN A 432 -35.05 -21.27 -0.48
C GLN A 432 -36.38 -21.28 0.30
N TYR A 433 -36.83 -22.47 0.70
CA TYR A 433 -37.90 -22.70 1.67
C TYR A 433 -39.15 -21.80 1.50
N SER A 434 -39.67 -21.69 0.27
CA SER A 434 -40.88 -20.92 -0.11
C SER A 434 -40.76 -19.38 -0.05
N SER A 435 -40.06 -18.83 0.94
CA SER A 435 -40.12 -17.40 1.28
C SER A 435 -38.78 -16.70 1.43
N GLN A 436 -37.64 -17.37 1.25
CA GLN A 436 -36.32 -16.78 1.47
C GLN A 436 -35.63 -16.46 0.14
N CYS A 437 -35.09 -15.25 0.02
CA CYS A 437 -34.29 -14.80 -1.12
C CYS A 437 -32.87 -14.47 -0.67
N PHE A 438 -31.88 -14.95 -1.42
CA PHE A 438 -30.45 -14.70 -1.22
C PHE A 438 -29.86 -14.05 -2.48
N CYS A 439 -28.95 -13.11 -2.28
CA CYS A 439 -28.26 -12.41 -3.37
C CYS A 439 -26.75 -12.63 -3.25
N ASP A 440 -26.07 -12.85 -4.37
CA ASP A 440 -24.60 -12.95 -4.40
C ASP A 440 -24.06 -12.70 -5.81
N ASN A 441 -22.73 -12.69 -5.97
CA ASN A 441 -22.05 -12.64 -7.26
C ASN A 441 -21.21 -13.90 -7.55
N GLN A 442 -21.04 -14.79 -6.56
CA GLN A 442 -20.38 -16.09 -6.72
C GLN A 442 -21.05 -17.10 -5.78
N LEU A 443 -21.19 -18.36 -6.21
CA LEU A 443 -21.55 -19.43 -5.27
C LEU A 443 -20.30 -19.91 -4.52
N LYS A 444 -20.46 -20.21 -3.24
CA LYS A 444 -19.34 -20.40 -2.29
C LYS A 444 -19.26 -21.83 -1.78
N ASN A 445 -18.23 -22.13 -1.00
CA ASN A 445 -18.09 -23.38 -0.26
C ASN A 445 -18.13 -24.66 -1.14
N SER A 446 -17.60 -24.59 -2.37
CA SER A 446 -17.67 -25.69 -3.35
C SER A 446 -19.11 -26.16 -3.62
N ALA A 447 -20.05 -25.21 -3.74
CA ALA A 447 -21.44 -25.47 -4.10
C ALA A 447 -21.56 -26.49 -5.25
N SER A 448 -22.52 -27.40 -5.12
CA SER A 448 -22.78 -28.43 -6.13
C SER A 448 -24.26 -28.45 -6.53
N LEU A 449 -24.54 -28.88 -7.76
CA LEU A 449 -25.90 -29.16 -8.20
C LEU A 449 -26.47 -30.35 -7.41
N ALA A 450 -27.75 -30.28 -7.10
CA ALA A 450 -28.50 -31.39 -6.53
C ALA A 450 -28.61 -32.54 -7.53
N ALA A 451 -28.90 -33.76 -7.05
CA ALA A 451 -29.03 -34.94 -7.90
C ALA A 451 -30.20 -34.89 -8.91
N SER A 452 -31.12 -33.92 -8.74
CA SER A 452 -32.17 -33.55 -9.70
C SER A 452 -32.74 -32.18 -9.33
N ASP A 453 -33.12 -31.38 -10.32
CA ASP A 453 -33.84 -30.12 -10.09
C ASP A 453 -35.17 -30.34 -9.36
N ALA A 454 -35.80 -31.51 -9.50
CA ALA A 454 -37.03 -31.88 -8.80
C ALA A 454 -36.88 -32.03 -7.27
N LEU A 455 -35.68 -31.85 -6.72
CA LEU A 455 -35.44 -31.74 -5.28
C LEU A 455 -35.69 -30.30 -4.78
N CYS A 456 -35.52 -29.29 -5.64
CA CYS A 456 -36.14 -27.98 -5.47
C CYS A 456 -37.60 -28.11 -5.88
N ALA A 457 -38.49 -28.24 -4.90
CA ALA A 457 -39.91 -28.52 -5.12
C ALA A 457 -40.85 -27.72 -4.19
N THR A 458 -40.33 -26.78 -3.39
CA THR A 458 -41.14 -25.97 -2.49
C THR A 458 -41.75 -24.79 -3.24
N PRO A 459 -43.09 -24.65 -3.33
CA PRO A 459 -43.72 -23.56 -4.06
C PRO A 459 -43.41 -22.20 -3.44
N CYS A 460 -43.32 -21.16 -4.28
CA CYS A 460 -43.10 -19.78 -3.82
C CYS A 460 -44.32 -19.21 -3.08
N ALA A 461 -44.08 -18.48 -1.98
CA ALA A 461 -45.14 -18.04 -1.07
C ALA A 461 -46.16 -17.05 -1.69
N GLY A 462 -45.74 -16.23 -2.65
CA GLY A 462 -46.60 -15.33 -3.42
C GLY A 462 -47.12 -15.92 -4.74
N ALA A 463 -46.53 -17.01 -5.22
CA ALA A 463 -46.86 -17.63 -6.50
C ALA A 463 -46.71 -19.16 -6.41
N THR A 464 -47.80 -19.86 -6.09
CA THR A 464 -47.80 -21.32 -5.86
C THR A 464 -47.55 -22.18 -7.10
N VAL A 465 -47.36 -21.56 -8.27
CA VAL A 465 -46.96 -22.20 -9.54
C VAL A 465 -45.45 -22.07 -9.82
N GLU A 466 -44.73 -21.28 -9.02
CA GLU A 466 -43.29 -21.08 -9.08
C GLU A 466 -42.58 -21.85 -7.97
N ILE A 467 -41.28 -22.14 -8.12
CA ILE A 467 -40.54 -23.03 -7.23
C ILE A 467 -39.36 -22.30 -6.57
N CYS A 468 -39.47 -22.11 -5.26
CA CYS A 468 -38.54 -21.41 -4.38
C CYS A 468 -37.73 -22.41 -3.54
N GLY A 469 -36.93 -23.23 -4.24
CA GLY A 469 -35.95 -24.13 -3.65
C GLY A 469 -36.54 -25.31 -2.87
N GLY A 470 -35.86 -25.67 -1.79
CA GLY A 470 -36.23 -26.72 -0.84
C GLY A 470 -35.73 -26.39 0.57
N GLY A 471 -35.40 -27.42 1.37
CA GLY A 471 -34.90 -27.27 2.74
C GLY A 471 -33.49 -26.70 2.81
N ASN A 472 -32.52 -27.44 2.25
CA ASN A 472 -31.12 -27.02 2.10
C ASN A 472 -30.78 -26.93 0.60
N LEU A 473 -31.69 -26.35 -0.18
CA LEU A 473 -31.67 -26.39 -1.64
C LEU A 473 -32.14 -25.06 -2.21
N ASP A 474 -31.32 -24.46 -3.07
CA ASP A 474 -31.60 -23.16 -3.66
C ASP A 474 -31.98 -23.28 -5.14
N SER A 475 -33.13 -22.70 -5.51
CA SER A 475 -33.43 -22.42 -6.92
C SER A 475 -32.56 -21.23 -7.36
N ILE A 476 -31.47 -21.46 -8.08
CA ILE A 476 -30.55 -20.40 -8.51
C ILE A 476 -30.93 -19.83 -9.87
N TYR A 477 -30.96 -18.51 -9.97
CA TYR A 477 -31.10 -17.75 -11.20
C TYR A 477 -29.90 -16.81 -11.37
N ALA A 478 -29.43 -16.63 -12.61
CA ALA A 478 -28.35 -15.69 -12.93
C ALA A 478 -28.41 -15.17 -14.38
N LYS A 479 -27.74 -14.04 -14.63
CA LYS A 479 -27.54 -13.43 -15.97
C LYS A 479 -26.39 -14.05 -16.80
N ARG A 480 -25.53 -14.83 -16.15
CA ARG A 480 -24.33 -15.46 -16.71
C ARG A 480 -24.15 -16.84 -16.10
N ASP A 481 -23.15 -17.58 -16.55
CA ASP A 481 -22.82 -18.86 -15.93
C ASP A 481 -22.19 -18.68 -14.54
N ILE A 482 -22.45 -19.66 -13.69
CA ILE A 482 -22.15 -19.63 -12.26
C ILE A 482 -20.67 -19.91 -12.04
N GLU A 483 -19.99 -18.97 -11.39
CA GLU A 483 -18.67 -19.20 -10.82
C GLU A 483 -18.83 -19.75 -9.40
N VAL A 484 -18.24 -20.92 -9.16
CA VAL A 484 -18.19 -21.58 -7.84
C VAL A 484 -16.80 -21.46 -7.26
N ILE A 485 -16.69 -20.86 -6.08
CA ILE A 485 -15.44 -20.79 -5.33
C ILE A 485 -15.40 -21.83 -4.19
N PRO A 486 -14.23 -22.39 -3.86
CA PRO A 486 -14.09 -23.32 -2.74
C PRO A 486 -14.35 -22.65 -1.38
N PRO A 487 -14.48 -23.40 -0.28
CA PRO A 487 -14.48 -22.83 1.06
C PRO A 487 -13.24 -21.96 1.29
N ALA A 488 -13.43 -20.82 1.93
CA ALA A 488 -12.34 -19.89 2.21
C ALA A 488 -11.24 -20.60 3.02
N ALA A 489 -9.99 -20.49 2.57
CA ALA A 489 -8.83 -21.12 3.21
C ALA A 489 -7.71 -20.11 3.51
N PRO A 490 -6.78 -20.38 4.44
CA PRO A 490 -5.65 -19.47 4.65
C PRO A 490 -4.74 -19.44 3.41
N GLN A 491 -4.38 -18.25 2.93
CA GLN A 491 -3.58 -18.08 1.73
C GLN A 491 -2.14 -18.54 1.97
N LYS A 492 -1.79 -19.76 1.57
CA LYS A 492 -0.45 -20.36 1.80
C LYS A 492 0.50 -20.23 0.61
N THR A 493 0.00 -19.83 -0.56
CA THR A 493 0.73 -19.73 -1.83
C THR A 493 0.29 -18.49 -2.62
N GLY A 494 1.05 -18.11 -3.66
CA GLY A 494 0.77 -16.90 -4.44
C GLY A 494 0.95 -15.59 -3.67
N LEU A 495 1.65 -15.63 -2.54
CA LEU A 495 1.98 -14.49 -1.68
C LEU A 495 3.09 -13.63 -2.34
N PRO A 496 3.12 -12.31 -2.11
CA PRO A 496 4.21 -11.47 -2.61
C PRO A 496 5.54 -11.77 -1.90
N GLY A 497 6.66 -11.64 -2.62
CA GLY A 497 8.00 -11.74 -2.04
C GLY A 497 8.26 -13.06 -1.31
N LEU A 498 8.65 -12.98 -0.03
CA LEU A 498 8.97 -14.12 0.82
C LEU A 498 8.04 -14.23 2.05
N TRP A 499 6.80 -13.76 1.95
CA TRP A 499 5.82 -13.94 3.04
C TRP A 499 5.39 -15.42 3.18
N GLN A 500 5.26 -15.90 4.41
CA GLN A 500 4.74 -17.23 4.75
C GLN A 500 3.66 -17.12 5.83
N TYR A 501 2.53 -17.80 5.61
CA TYR A 501 1.49 -17.95 6.62
C TYR A 501 1.96 -18.77 7.83
N LYS A 502 1.58 -18.32 9.04
CA LYS A 502 1.99 -18.94 10.31
C LYS A 502 0.84 -19.55 11.12
N GLY A 503 -0.41 -19.25 10.78
CA GLY A 503 -1.60 -19.76 11.47
C GLY A 503 -2.51 -18.64 11.98
N CYS A 504 -3.62 -19.05 12.59
CA CYS A 504 -4.53 -18.13 13.26
C CYS A 504 -3.96 -17.66 14.60
N LEU A 505 -3.76 -16.35 14.77
CA LEU A 505 -3.17 -15.72 15.96
C LEU A 505 -4.27 -15.02 16.79
N MET A 506 -4.37 -15.38 18.07
CA MET A 506 -5.23 -14.70 19.05
C MET A 506 -4.73 -13.28 19.29
N ASP A 507 -5.51 -12.28 18.89
CA ASP A 507 -5.18 -10.88 19.10
C ASP A 507 -5.68 -10.36 20.46
N GLN A 508 -5.05 -9.30 20.96
CA GLN A 508 -5.17 -8.77 22.32
C GLN A 508 -5.74 -7.34 22.32
N ASP A 509 -6.21 -6.86 23.48
CA ASP A 509 -6.69 -5.48 23.67
C ASP A 509 -5.63 -4.43 23.26
N VAL A 510 -4.35 -4.73 23.53
CA VAL A 510 -3.20 -4.02 22.93
C VAL A 510 -2.78 -4.81 21.69
N LYS A 511 -3.10 -4.27 20.52
CA LYS A 511 -2.96 -4.96 19.22
C LYS A 511 -1.58 -5.61 19.01
N SER A 512 -1.59 -6.88 18.61
CA SER A 512 -0.40 -7.74 18.45
C SER A 512 0.56 -7.25 17.37
N LEU A 513 0.05 -6.47 16.43
CA LEU A 513 0.78 -5.73 15.40
C LEU A 513 0.20 -4.30 15.42
N PRO A 514 1.03 -3.24 15.50
CA PRO A 514 0.53 -1.90 15.85
C PRO A 514 -0.15 -1.14 14.69
N GLU A 515 0.30 -1.30 13.44
CA GLU A 515 -0.11 -0.39 12.37
C GLU A 515 -1.32 -0.92 11.58
N LYS A 516 -2.52 -0.47 11.96
CA LYS A 516 -3.80 -0.80 11.33
C LYS A 516 -4.06 -0.01 10.03
N ILE A 517 -4.31 -0.70 8.93
CA ILE A 517 -4.87 -0.20 7.67
C ILE A 517 -6.27 -0.79 7.49
N VAL A 518 -7.21 -0.06 6.89
CA VAL A 518 -8.56 -0.55 6.55
C VAL A 518 -8.75 -0.52 5.04
N TYR A 519 -9.21 -1.63 4.46
CA TYR A 519 -9.43 -1.80 3.02
C TYR A 519 -10.86 -2.25 2.73
N THR A 520 -11.83 -1.38 3.02
CA THR A 520 -13.26 -1.67 2.85
C THR A 520 -13.59 -2.18 1.45
N GLY A 521 -14.37 -3.27 1.40
CA GLY A 521 -14.75 -4.03 0.21
C GLY A 521 -13.60 -4.65 -0.61
N THR A 522 -12.34 -4.44 -0.23
CA THR A 522 -11.19 -4.60 -1.15
C THR A 522 -9.92 -5.15 -0.48
N ASN A 523 -10.00 -5.66 0.74
CA ASN A 523 -8.87 -6.31 1.41
C ASN A 523 -8.55 -7.67 0.79
N THR A 524 -7.26 -7.98 0.68
CA THR A 524 -6.73 -9.31 0.31
C THR A 524 -5.38 -9.50 1.01
N GLY A 525 -4.99 -10.76 1.25
CA GLY A 525 -3.66 -11.07 1.78
C GLY A 525 -2.55 -10.40 0.98
N ASN A 526 -2.52 -10.58 -0.34
CA ASN A 526 -1.52 -9.95 -1.20
C ASN A 526 -1.45 -8.42 -1.08
N LYS A 527 -2.59 -7.73 -0.96
CA LYS A 527 -2.63 -6.25 -0.78
C LYS A 527 -2.04 -5.83 0.56
N CYS A 528 -2.44 -6.50 1.64
CA CYS A 528 -1.95 -6.24 2.99
C CYS A 528 -0.44 -6.51 3.12
N LEU A 529 -0.01 -7.71 2.75
CA LEU A 529 1.38 -8.15 2.84
C LEU A 529 2.32 -7.29 2.00
N LYS A 530 1.89 -6.85 0.82
CA LYS A 530 2.65 -5.92 -0.02
C LYS A 530 2.85 -4.58 0.68
N ALA A 531 1.77 -3.96 1.18
CA ALA A 531 1.83 -2.68 1.90
C ALA A 531 2.76 -2.74 3.13
N CYS A 532 2.67 -3.81 3.93
CA CYS A 532 3.58 -4.01 5.07
C CYS A 532 5.05 -4.11 4.62
N SER A 533 5.35 -4.91 3.59
CA SER A 533 6.73 -5.05 3.09
C SER A 533 7.28 -3.78 2.42
N ASP A 534 6.44 -2.98 1.76
CA ASP A 534 6.84 -1.71 1.13
C ASP A 534 7.30 -0.66 2.14
N TYR A 535 6.75 -0.69 3.35
CA TYR A 535 7.18 0.14 4.49
C TYR A 535 8.20 -0.57 5.41
N GLY A 536 8.70 -1.76 5.03
CA GLY A 536 9.76 -2.47 5.75
C GLY A 536 9.33 -3.35 6.92
N TYR A 537 8.02 -3.51 7.18
CA TYR A 537 7.49 -4.39 8.21
C TYR A 537 7.63 -5.86 7.80
N ASN A 538 8.08 -6.71 8.74
CA ASN A 538 8.43 -8.11 8.51
C ASN A 538 7.44 -9.12 9.16
N ALA A 539 6.41 -8.62 9.84
CA ALA A 539 5.24 -9.34 10.31
C ALA A 539 3.96 -8.61 9.86
N ALA A 540 2.91 -9.38 9.58
CA ALA A 540 1.65 -8.86 9.08
C ALA A 540 0.46 -9.78 9.42
N GLY A 541 -0.75 -9.25 9.40
CA GLY A 541 -1.95 -10.06 9.52
C GLY A 541 -3.22 -9.33 9.08
N MET A 542 -4.32 -10.07 8.95
CA MET A 542 -5.64 -9.50 8.62
C MET A 542 -6.68 -9.90 9.65
N GLU A 543 -7.61 -9.00 9.93
CA GLU A 543 -8.66 -9.09 10.95
C GLU A 543 -10.00 -8.57 10.36
N TYR A 544 -11.14 -9.00 10.90
CA TYR A 544 -12.49 -8.56 10.51
C TYR A 544 -12.80 -8.59 9.00
N GLY A 545 -12.05 -9.37 8.21
CA GLY A 545 -12.13 -9.37 6.75
C GLY A 545 -11.50 -8.13 6.10
N GLU A 546 -11.88 -6.93 6.55
CA GLU A 546 -11.49 -5.65 5.92
C GLU A 546 -10.15 -5.07 6.39
N GLU A 547 -9.64 -5.52 7.53
CA GLU A 547 -8.54 -4.88 8.22
C GLU A 547 -7.20 -5.58 7.94
N CYS A 548 -6.14 -4.79 7.88
CA CYS A 548 -4.77 -5.20 7.66
C CYS A 548 -3.90 -4.60 8.75
N TYR A 549 -2.96 -5.37 9.28
CA TYR A 549 -2.10 -4.97 10.38
C TYR A 549 -0.64 -5.26 10.03
N CYS A 550 0.24 -4.27 10.19
CA CYS A 550 1.68 -4.39 9.99
C CYS A 550 2.45 -4.23 11.31
N GLY A 551 3.59 -4.91 11.43
CA GLY A 551 4.48 -4.81 12.59
C GLY A 551 5.82 -5.55 12.41
N ASP A 552 6.59 -5.66 13.48
CA ASP A 552 7.80 -6.48 13.52
C ASP A 552 7.50 -7.83 14.20
N LYS A 553 8.16 -8.92 13.80
CA LYS A 553 7.91 -10.29 14.34
C LYS A 553 8.02 -10.43 15.85
N SER A 554 8.69 -9.47 16.51
CA SER A 554 8.77 -9.43 17.97
C SER A 554 7.43 -9.10 18.63
N ASP A 555 6.52 -8.43 17.93
CA ASP A 555 5.42 -7.69 18.54
C ASP A 555 4.30 -8.60 19.08
N PRO A 556 3.89 -9.67 18.37
CA PRO A 556 2.99 -10.68 18.95
C PRO A 556 3.55 -11.29 20.24
N ALA A 557 4.86 -11.53 20.30
CA ALA A 557 5.51 -12.06 21.49
C ALA A 557 5.60 -11.03 22.65
N LYS A 558 5.78 -9.74 22.34
CA LYS A 558 5.71 -8.65 23.34
C LYS A 558 4.34 -8.56 23.99
N GLN A 559 3.26 -8.67 23.20
CA GLN A 559 1.88 -8.63 23.70
C GLN A 559 1.38 -9.98 24.27
N GLY A 560 2.20 -11.03 24.23
CA GLY A 560 1.83 -12.36 24.73
C GLY A 560 0.80 -13.12 23.88
N ALA A 561 0.59 -12.67 22.63
CA ALA A 561 -0.31 -13.29 21.65
C ALA A 561 0.13 -14.72 21.29
N LYS A 562 -0.83 -15.58 20.94
CA LYS A 562 -0.61 -17.02 20.73
C LYS A 562 -1.39 -17.55 19.54
N LEU A 563 -0.81 -18.51 18.85
CA LEU A 563 -1.53 -19.27 17.83
C LEU A 563 -2.64 -20.11 18.49
N VAL A 564 -3.77 -20.22 17.80
CA VAL A 564 -4.97 -20.97 18.22
C VAL A 564 -5.40 -21.95 17.14
N ALA A 565 -6.58 -22.56 17.27
CA ALA A 565 -7.12 -23.44 16.23
C ALA A 565 -7.34 -22.64 14.93
N GLU A 566 -7.01 -23.24 13.79
CA GLU A 566 -7.17 -22.59 12.48
C GLU A 566 -8.63 -22.17 12.22
N THR A 567 -9.59 -22.95 12.74
CA THR A 567 -11.04 -22.71 12.68
C THR A 567 -11.49 -21.43 13.39
N ASP A 568 -10.68 -20.84 14.26
CA ASP A 568 -10.97 -19.54 14.87
C ASP A 568 -10.86 -18.40 13.84
N CYS A 569 -10.06 -18.57 12.78
CA CYS A 569 -9.98 -17.65 11.66
C CYS A 569 -10.91 -18.16 10.56
N ASN A 570 -12.00 -17.44 10.31
CA ASN A 570 -13.12 -17.93 9.48
C ASN A 570 -13.81 -16.84 8.64
N THR A 571 -13.32 -15.60 8.66
CA THR A 571 -13.89 -14.49 7.88
C THR A 571 -13.18 -14.38 6.52
N PRO A 572 -13.88 -14.52 5.38
CA PRO A 572 -13.29 -14.38 4.06
C PRO A 572 -12.78 -12.94 3.79
N CYS A 573 -11.75 -12.81 2.97
CA CYS A 573 -11.29 -11.52 2.46
C CYS A 573 -12.32 -10.95 1.46
N PRO A 574 -12.83 -9.72 1.64
CA PRO A 574 -13.86 -9.15 0.75
C PRO A 574 -13.36 -8.95 -0.70
N GLY A 575 -12.06 -8.69 -0.89
CA GLY A 575 -11.46 -8.58 -2.22
C GLY A 575 -11.04 -9.92 -2.85
N ASN A 576 -11.16 -11.05 -2.14
CA ASN A 576 -10.97 -12.40 -2.68
C ASN A 576 -11.55 -13.45 -1.69
N ALA A 577 -12.82 -13.81 -1.88
CA ALA A 577 -13.56 -14.66 -0.94
C ALA A 577 -13.07 -16.13 -0.86
N ALA A 578 -12.13 -16.56 -1.73
CA ALA A 578 -11.49 -17.87 -1.60
C ALA A 578 -10.42 -17.92 -0.48
N TYR A 579 -10.04 -16.78 0.11
CA TYR A 579 -9.05 -16.70 1.18
C TYR A 579 -9.59 -16.08 2.47
N ILE A 580 -9.00 -16.47 3.61
CA ILE A 580 -9.37 -15.99 4.96
C ILE A 580 -8.55 -14.73 5.33
N CYS A 581 -9.24 -13.73 5.90
CA CYS A 581 -8.70 -12.49 6.44
C CYS A 581 -9.09 -12.34 7.93
N GLY A 582 -8.64 -13.30 8.75
CA GLY A 582 -8.86 -13.34 10.21
C GLY A 582 -10.26 -13.80 10.64
N ALA A 583 -10.71 -13.29 11.78
CA ALA A 583 -12.10 -13.32 12.23
C ALA A 583 -12.42 -12.08 13.09
N GLY A 584 -12.95 -12.28 14.31
CA GLY A 584 -13.02 -11.24 15.35
C GLY A 584 -11.62 -10.88 15.86
N ASN A 585 -11.33 -11.03 17.17
CA ASN A 585 -9.96 -10.85 17.71
C ASN A 585 -9.01 -12.00 17.32
N ARG A 586 -8.81 -12.19 16.01
CA ARG A 586 -8.06 -13.26 15.37
C ARG A 586 -7.42 -12.74 14.09
N LEU A 587 -6.09 -12.69 14.09
CA LEU A 587 -5.29 -12.34 12.92
C LEU A 587 -4.98 -13.60 12.12
N SER A 588 -5.30 -13.63 10.83
CA SER A 588 -4.62 -14.53 9.90
C SER A 588 -3.18 -14.03 9.76
N TYR A 589 -2.22 -14.68 10.43
CA TYR A 589 -0.89 -14.13 10.69
C TYR A 589 0.19 -14.65 9.72
N TYR A 590 1.08 -13.75 9.29
CA TYR A 590 2.12 -13.98 8.29
C TYR A 590 3.45 -13.36 8.71
N GLU A 591 4.55 -13.98 8.30
CA GLU A 591 5.90 -13.47 8.50
C GLU A 591 6.74 -13.55 7.23
N TRP A 592 7.63 -12.57 7.03
CA TRP A 592 8.63 -12.59 5.97
C TRP A 592 9.75 -13.60 6.29
N VAL A 593 9.89 -14.69 5.52
CA VAL A 593 10.87 -15.76 5.78
C VAL A 593 12.05 -15.72 4.81
N GLY A 594 13.22 -15.33 5.32
CA GLY A 594 14.44 -15.19 4.55
C GLY A 594 15.27 -14.03 5.07
N GLU A 595 16.04 -13.40 4.17
CA GLU A 595 16.80 -12.19 4.48
C GLU A 595 15.88 -11.07 5.02
N PRO A 596 16.25 -10.39 6.12
CA PRO A 596 15.47 -9.27 6.65
C PRO A 596 15.25 -8.18 5.60
N ILE A 597 14.01 -7.68 5.51
CA ILE A 597 13.64 -6.56 4.63
C ILE A 597 14.47 -5.33 4.96
N GLN A 598 14.78 -5.13 6.26
CA GLN A 598 15.58 -4.04 6.81
C GLN A 598 16.73 -4.63 7.64
N LYS A 599 17.95 -4.13 7.41
CA LYS A 599 19.21 -4.65 7.97
C LYS A 599 19.98 -3.55 8.69
N TYR A 600 19.70 -3.41 9.98
CA TYR A 600 20.34 -2.41 10.81
C TYR A 600 21.76 -2.83 11.25
N GLY A 601 22.69 -1.88 11.26
CA GLY A 601 23.96 -2.02 11.97
C GLY A 601 23.78 -1.84 13.47
N TYR A 602 24.46 -2.65 14.28
CA TYR A 602 24.48 -2.54 15.75
C TYR A 602 25.93 -2.39 16.28
N PRO A 603 26.67 -1.34 15.87
CA PRO A 603 28.03 -1.10 16.36
C PRO A 603 28.07 -0.93 17.88
N GLN A 604 29.25 -1.19 18.47
CA GLN A 604 29.46 -1.18 19.93
C GLN A 604 30.74 -0.44 20.31
N GLY A 605 30.77 0.13 21.51
CA GLY A 605 31.92 0.88 22.02
C GLY A 605 32.34 2.01 21.08
N ALA A 606 33.64 2.10 20.75
CA ALA A 606 34.18 3.12 19.85
C ALA A 606 33.49 3.19 18.48
N ALA A 607 32.96 2.07 17.96
CA ALA A 607 32.25 2.04 16.68
C ALA A 607 30.84 2.67 16.74
N ALA A 608 30.25 2.82 17.94
CA ALA A 608 28.93 3.42 18.14
C ALA A 608 28.98 4.95 18.34
N GLY A 609 30.18 5.54 18.39
CA GLY A 609 30.38 6.93 18.80
C GLY A 609 30.21 7.11 20.33
N GLU A 610 30.09 8.36 20.78
CA GLU A 610 29.94 8.72 22.19
C GLU A 610 29.24 10.08 22.32
N TYR A 611 28.23 10.19 23.18
CA TYR A 611 27.72 11.48 23.64
C TYR A 611 28.59 12.03 24.77
N LYS A 612 29.03 13.28 24.65
CA LYS A 612 29.84 13.97 25.66
C LYS A 612 29.25 15.34 26.01
N LEU A 613 28.80 15.48 27.25
CA LEU A 613 28.43 16.76 27.84
C LEU A 613 29.61 17.75 27.80
N LEU A 614 29.37 18.97 27.30
CA LEU A 614 30.36 20.04 27.24
C LEU A 614 30.13 21.13 28.29
N GLY A 615 28.89 21.30 28.77
CA GLY A 615 28.55 22.25 29.83
C GLY A 615 27.06 22.60 29.79
N LYS A 616 26.69 23.71 30.45
CA LYS A 616 25.41 24.39 30.22
C LYS A 616 25.66 25.73 29.53
N ALA A 617 24.86 26.05 28.52
CA ALA A 617 24.75 27.38 27.96
C ALA A 617 23.91 28.29 28.90
N PRO A 618 24.05 29.63 28.81
CA PRO A 618 23.22 30.55 29.57
C PRO A 618 21.77 30.67 29.05
N VAL A 619 21.47 29.99 27.92
CA VAL A 619 20.30 30.10 27.06
C VAL A 619 20.00 28.72 26.44
N ILE A 620 18.77 28.43 26.04
CA ILE A 620 18.41 27.22 25.29
C ILE A 620 18.62 27.53 23.81
N ALA A 621 19.66 26.96 23.19
CA ALA A 621 20.04 27.39 21.84
C ALA A 621 19.12 26.81 20.75
N LEU A 622 18.04 27.55 20.43
CA LEU A 622 17.05 27.22 19.38
C LEU A 622 17.56 27.49 17.95
N ILE A 623 18.44 28.48 17.80
CA ILE A 623 19.09 28.81 16.53
C ILE A 623 20.60 28.70 16.74
N THR A 624 21.23 27.76 16.04
CA THR A 624 22.63 27.37 16.27
C THR A 624 23.41 27.43 14.96
N THR A 625 24.45 28.27 14.89
CA THR A 625 25.20 28.54 13.65
C THR A 625 26.71 28.69 13.93
N GLN A 626 27.56 27.87 13.28
CA GLN A 626 29.02 28.04 13.40
C GLN A 626 29.53 29.18 12.49
N GLY A 627 30.28 30.10 13.07
CA GLY A 627 30.97 31.17 12.34
C GLY A 627 32.33 30.72 11.82
N LYS A 628 32.84 31.39 10.78
CA LYS A 628 34.17 31.09 10.19
C LYS A 628 35.35 31.28 11.16
N ASN A 629 35.11 31.95 12.30
CA ASN A 629 36.03 32.14 13.42
C ASN A 629 36.16 30.88 14.32
N GLY A 630 35.41 29.81 14.03
CA GLY A 630 35.38 28.56 14.79
C GLY A 630 34.48 28.59 16.03
N LYS A 631 33.78 29.71 16.27
CA LYS A 631 32.82 29.88 17.37
C LYS A 631 31.40 29.59 16.90
N VAL A 632 30.48 29.46 17.84
CA VAL A 632 29.07 29.15 17.54
C VAL A 632 28.19 30.23 18.13
N THR A 633 27.26 30.75 17.34
CA THR A 633 26.19 31.62 17.85
C THR A 633 25.02 30.77 18.31
N PHE A 634 24.46 31.16 19.45
CA PHE A 634 23.25 30.61 20.04
C PHE A 634 22.26 31.76 20.19
N VAL A 635 21.08 31.63 19.59
CA VAL A 635 20.05 32.66 19.60
C VAL A 635 18.69 32.05 19.96
N GLU A 636 17.93 32.73 20.81
CA GLU A 636 16.68 32.25 21.40
C GLU A 636 15.66 33.40 21.59
N LYS A 637 14.39 33.03 21.81
CA LYS A 637 13.30 33.86 22.32
C LYS A 637 13.70 34.72 23.54
N SER A 638 13.05 35.86 23.69
CA SER A 638 13.31 36.77 24.81
C SER A 638 12.86 36.17 26.16
N GLY A 639 13.68 36.32 27.20
CA GLY A 639 13.30 36.06 28.60
C GLY A 639 13.62 34.69 29.19
N THR A 640 14.07 33.71 28.40
CA THR A 640 14.55 32.39 28.90
C THR A 640 15.94 32.43 29.53
N SER A 641 16.78 33.37 29.08
CA SER A 641 18.18 33.47 29.51
C SER A 641 18.33 33.49 31.03
N THR A 642 19.18 32.59 31.53
CA THR A 642 19.62 32.53 32.94
C THR A 642 20.37 33.79 33.39
N THR A 643 20.85 34.62 32.45
CA THR A 643 21.43 35.94 32.74
C THR A 643 20.35 37.03 32.68
N PRO A 644 20.09 37.78 33.77
CA PRO A 644 19.15 38.89 33.76
C PRO A 644 19.55 40.00 32.77
N GLY A 645 18.57 40.54 32.04
CA GLY A 645 18.78 41.63 31.08
C GLY A 645 19.44 41.21 29.76
N SER A 646 19.63 39.90 29.53
CA SER A 646 20.07 39.36 28.24
C SER A 646 18.98 39.47 27.16
N THR A 647 19.40 39.47 25.90
CA THR A 647 18.51 39.52 24.72
C THR A 647 18.17 38.14 24.15
N GLY A 648 18.72 37.07 24.72
CA GLY A 648 18.63 35.71 24.15
C GLY A 648 19.75 35.36 23.16
N ALA A 649 20.64 36.30 22.84
CA ALA A 649 21.76 36.09 21.92
C ALA A 649 23.12 35.89 22.63
N TYR A 650 23.87 34.87 22.23
CA TYR A 650 25.19 34.52 22.77
C TYR A 650 26.15 33.98 21.70
N GLU A 651 27.45 34.16 21.91
CA GLU A 651 28.51 33.49 21.17
C GLU A 651 29.31 32.58 22.12
N TRP A 652 29.45 31.31 21.77
CA TRP A 652 30.23 30.30 22.49
C TRP A 652 31.55 30.01 21.78
N ASP A 653 32.65 30.10 22.52
CA ASP A 653 33.97 29.67 22.07
C ASP A 653 34.25 28.23 22.52
N PRO A 654 34.26 27.24 21.61
CA PRO A 654 34.46 25.83 21.97
C PRO A 654 35.90 25.49 22.40
N SER A 655 36.86 26.41 22.25
CA SER A 655 38.27 26.18 22.64
C SER A 655 38.56 26.55 24.10
N THR A 656 37.87 27.56 24.63
CA THR A 656 37.91 27.99 26.04
C THR A 656 36.68 27.58 26.83
N ASN A 657 35.63 27.11 26.15
CA ASN A 657 34.30 26.81 26.72
C ASN A 657 33.65 28.02 27.42
N THR A 658 33.81 29.21 26.82
CA THR A 658 33.33 30.49 27.37
C THR A 658 32.24 31.11 26.50
N PHE A 659 31.30 31.79 27.14
CA PHE A 659 30.19 32.48 26.47
C PHE A 659 30.37 34.00 26.52
N ARG A 660 30.02 34.69 25.44
CA ARG A 660 29.91 36.14 25.31
C ARG A 660 28.46 36.51 25.02
N THR A 661 27.86 37.40 25.82
CA THR A 661 26.53 37.95 25.55
C THR A 661 26.55 38.81 24.29
N MET A 662 25.49 38.73 23.50
CA MET A 662 25.21 39.57 22.33
C MET A 662 23.81 40.21 22.47
N HIS A 663 23.48 41.15 21.59
CA HIS A 663 22.33 42.04 21.73
C HIS A 663 21.50 42.15 20.44
N VAL A 664 20.41 41.37 20.35
CA VAL A 664 19.34 41.60 19.37
C VAL A 664 18.34 42.65 19.90
N LYS A 665 17.69 43.41 19.00
CA LYS A 665 16.71 44.45 19.36
C LYS A 665 15.28 43.92 19.37
N THR A 666 14.94 42.96 18.53
CA THR A 666 13.61 42.32 18.49
C THR A 666 13.71 40.79 18.53
N ASP A 667 12.62 40.14 18.91
CA ASP A 667 12.61 38.71 19.27
C ASP A 667 12.83 37.77 18.07
N VAL A 668 13.89 36.96 18.12
CA VAL A 668 14.30 36.02 17.06
C VAL A 668 13.54 34.70 17.08
N PHE A 669 12.64 34.46 18.03
CA PHE A 669 11.91 33.21 18.13
C PHE A 669 11.25 32.86 16.78
N CYS A 670 11.43 31.62 16.32
CA CYS A 670 10.81 31.10 15.10
C CYS A 670 11.22 31.83 13.81
N SER A 671 12.47 32.31 13.74
CA SER A 671 13.08 32.92 12.54
C SER A 671 13.91 31.90 11.74
N ALA A 672 14.31 32.26 10.51
CA ALA A 672 15.29 31.52 9.71
C ALA A 672 16.73 32.01 10.01
N GLY A 673 17.72 31.17 9.73
CA GLY A 673 19.14 31.51 9.80
C GLY A 673 19.93 31.05 8.57
N LEU A 674 20.93 31.83 8.15
CA LEU A 674 21.85 31.48 7.05
C LEU A 674 23.25 32.09 7.26
N VAL A 675 24.27 31.53 6.61
CA VAL A 675 25.59 32.13 6.44
C VAL A 675 25.70 32.72 5.03
N LEU A 676 26.08 34.00 4.92
CA LEU A 676 26.10 34.75 3.66
C LEU A 676 27.38 34.51 2.83
N PRO A 677 27.31 34.59 1.48
CA PRO A 677 28.45 34.47 0.57
C PRO A 677 29.43 35.67 0.57
N ASP A 678 29.24 36.66 1.44
CA ASP A 678 30.19 37.78 1.52
C ASP A 678 31.52 37.39 2.18
N LYS A 679 32.56 38.21 2.01
CA LYS A 679 33.91 37.93 2.53
C LYS A 679 34.02 37.87 4.04
N ALA A 680 33.04 38.38 4.79
CA ALA A 680 33.02 38.29 6.24
C ALA A 680 32.29 37.03 6.75
N ALA A 681 31.64 36.24 5.88
CA ALA A 681 30.78 35.11 6.27
C ALA A 681 29.73 35.54 7.30
N ARG A 682 29.07 36.68 7.05
CA ARG A 682 28.05 37.20 7.97
C ARG A 682 26.95 36.18 8.18
N GLN A 683 26.45 36.09 9.40
CA GLN A 683 25.23 35.35 9.68
C GLN A 683 24.05 36.30 9.50
N ILE A 684 22.99 35.84 8.84
CA ILE A 684 21.72 36.56 8.74
C ILE A 684 20.66 35.77 9.50
N ASN A 685 19.75 36.50 10.14
CA ASN A 685 18.60 35.97 10.84
C ASN A 685 17.33 36.73 10.40
N ILE A 686 16.25 36.02 10.07
CA ILE A 686 15.16 36.52 9.22
C ILE A 686 13.78 36.11 9.77
N GLY A 687 12.92 37.09 10.06
CA GLY A 687 11.60 36.86 10.69
C GLY A 687 11.67 36.90 12.22
N GLY A 688 10.61 36.48 12.90
CA GLY A 688 10.55 36.52 14.37
C GLY A 688 9.16 36.29 14.95
N TRP A 689 9.02 36.45 16.27
CA TRP A 689 7.84 36.03 17.04
C TRP A 689 6.52 36.72 16.65
N SER A 690 6.49 38.04 16.78
CA SER A 690 5.25 38.84 16.75
C SER A 690 5.54 40.34 16.55
N GLY A 691 4.57 41.07 16.00
CA GLY A 691 4.70 42.49 15.68
C GLY A 691 5.91 42.76 14.78
N ASP A 692 6.65 43.83 15.10
CA ASP A 692 7.84 44.28 14.34
C ASP A 692 8.90 43.18 14.13
N SER A 693 9.05 42.26 15.09
CA SER A 693 10.03 41.18 14.98
C SER A 693 9.79 40.22 13.82
N THR A 694 8.53 40.06 13.38
CA THR A 694 8.17 39.25 12.21
C THR A 694 8.76 39.82 10.91
N TYR A 695 9.03 41.13 10.86
CA TYR A 695 9.67 41.80 9.72
C TYR A 695 11.21 41.83 9.82
N GLY A 696 11.76 41.40 10.97
CA GLY A 696 13.14 41.61 11.35
C GLY A 696 14.15 40.94 10.42
N ILE A 697 15.19 41.70 10.06
CA ILE A 697 16.40 41.21 9.41
C ILE A 697 17.58 41.64 10.27
N ARG A 698 18.36 40.66 10.75
CA ARG A 698 19.45 40.85 11.72
C ARG A 698 20.73 40.27 11.14
N LEU A 699 21.83 41.00 11.26
CA LEU A 699 23.12 40.64 10.67
C LEU A 699 24.22 40.61 11.73
N TYR A 700 24.96 39.51 11.83
CA TYR A 700 26.16 39.39 12.66
C TYR A 700 27.39 39.17 11.79
N ILE A 701 28.54 39.74 12.19
CA ILE A 701 29.81 39.67 11.47
C ILE A 701 30.83 38.91 12.33
N PRO A 702 31.07 37.59 12.12
CA PRO A 702 31.99 36.82 12.95
C PRO A 702 33.43 37.34 12.92
N ASP A 703 33.94 37.79 14.07
CA ASP A 703 35.32 38.25 14.27
C ASP A 703 36.05 37.47 15.39
N GLY A 704 37.25 37.93 15.77
CA GLY A 704 38.11 37.21 16.71
C GLY A 704 38.62 35.87 16.16
N SER A 705 39.03 34.99 17.06
CA SER A 705 39.53 33.64 16.76
C SER A 705 39.40 32.74 18.01
N PRO A 706 39.66 31.42 17.94
CA PRO A 706 39.54 30.54 19.09
C PRO A 706 40.45 30.99 20.25
N GLY A 707 39.85 31.24 21.42
CA GLY A 707 40.53 31.74 22.61
C GLY A 707 40.82 33.24 22.61
N GLN A 708 40.32 33.99 21.62
CA GLN A 708 40.44 35.46 21.53
C GLN A 708 39.05 36.09 21.39
N PRO A 709 38.62 37.00 22.28
CA PRO A 709 37.24 37.51 22.29
C PRO A 709 36.89 38.25 20.98
N SER A 710 35.71 37.94 20.46
CA SER A 710 35.09 38.68 19.34
C SER A 710 34.50 40.00 19.87
N LYS A 711 34.32 40.98 18.99
CA LYS A 711 33.92 42.35 19.34
C LYS A 711 32.64 42.81 18.65
N ASN A 712 32.27 42.20 17.52
CA ASN A 712 31.07 42.55 16.80
C ASN A 712 29.82 42.05 17.53
N ASP A 713 28.69 42.69 17.25
CA ASP A 713 27.38 42.34 17.79
C ASP A 713 26.34 42.28 16.66
N TRP A 714 25.11 41.89 16.95
CA TRP A 714 24.02 41.89 15.96
C TRP A 714 23.65 43.32 15.53
N GLN A 715 23.43 43.49 14.24
CA GLN A 715 22.96 44.73 13.62
C GLN A 715 21.54 44.52 13.11
N GLU A 716 20.62 45.36 13.58
CA GLU A 716 19.19 45.25 13.35
C GLU A 716 18.56 46.65 13.40
N ASN A 717 17.68 46.98 12.45
CA ASN A 717 16.81 48.15 12.47
C ASN A 717 15.68 47.90 11.48
N PHE A 718 14.49 47.51 11.97
CA PHE A 718 13.38 47.13 11.09
C PHE A 718 12.78 48.34 10.36
N GLN A 719 12.96 49.55 10.88
CA GLN A 719 12.51 50.78 10.24
C GLN A 719 13.37 51.18 9.03
N GLU A 720 14.65 50.77 9.00
CA GLU A 720 15.53 50.91 7.83
C GLU A 720 15.54 49.66 6.93
N LEU A 721 15.49 48.46 7.52
CA LEU A 721 15.55 47.17 6.81
C LEU A 721 14.55 46.15 7.35
N ALA A 722 13.52 45.88 6.55
CA ALA A 722 12.48 44.89 6.83
C ALA A 722 12.26 43.94 5.65
N LEU A 723 11.68 42.77 5.95
CA LEU A 723 10.92 41.97 4.98
C LEU A 723 9.73 42.77 4.43
N GLN A 724 9.17 42.36 3.29
CA GLN A 724 7.94 42.97 2.76
C GLN A 724 6.69 42.43 3.46
N ASN A 725 6.69 41.14 3.81
CA ASN A 725 5.69 40.53 4.68
C ASN A 725 6.35 40.08 5.98
N GLY A 726 5.70 40.30 7.12
CA GLY A 726 6.13 39.74 8.40
C GLY A 726 5.95 38.22 8.41
N ARG A 727 6.93 37.47 8.95
CA ARG A 727 6.97 36.00 8.92
C ARG A 727 7.41 35.38 10.25
N TRP A 728 6.67 34.36 10.67
CA TRP A 728 6.94 33.40 11.75
C TRP A 728 7.10 32.01 11.11
N TYR A 729 8.14 31.24 11.44
CA TYR A 729 8.55 30.00 10.74
C TYR A 729 8.79 30.11 9.21
N PRO A 730 9.45 31.16 8.67
CA PRO A 730 9.87 31.16 7.26
C PRO A 730 11.04 30.21 7.02
N SER A 731 11.16 29.65 5.82
CA SER A 731 12.43 29.08 5.34
C SER A 731 13.23 30.12 4.55
N ALA A 732 14.56 30.00 4.59
CA ALA A 732 15.46 30.81 3.78
C ALA A 732 16.52 29.95 3.05
N MET A 733 16.95 30.38 1.87
CA MET A 733 17.99 29.71 1.08
C MET A 733 18.81 30.70 0.24
N VAL A 734 20.14 30.51 0.16
CA VAL A 734 20.97 31.19 -0.84
C VAL A 734 20.79 30.52 -2.20
N MET A 735 20.29 31.27 -3.19
CA MET A 735 20.06 30.82 -4.56
C MET A 735 21.35 30.74 -5.39
N ALA A 736 21.29 30.12 -6.57
CA ALA A 736 22.43 30.03 -7.50
C ALA A 736 22.98 31.41 -7.96
N ASN A 737 22.13 32.44 -8.01
CA ASN A 737 22.53 33.82 -8.29
C ASN A 737 23.12 34.57 -7.06
N GLY A 738 23.21 33.91 -5.90
CA GLY A 738 23.67 34.47 -4.62
C GLY A 738 22.63 35.25 -3.82
N SER A 739 21.43 35.53 -4.37
CA SER A 739 20.37 36.21 -3.59
C SER A 739 19.70 35.24 -2.62
N ILE A 740 19.13 35.77 -1.54
CA ILE A 740 18.44 34.98 -0.52
C ILE A 740 16.96 34.90 -0.90
N LEU A 741 16.45 33.69 -1.08
CA LEU A 741 15.01 33.42 -1.16
C LEU A 741 14.46 33.23 0.26
N VAL A 742 13.32 33.86 0.56
CA VAL A 742 12.55 33.69 1.80
C VAL A 742 11.16 33.18 1.44
N VAL A 743 10.69 32.12 2.09
CA VAL A 743 9.48 31.37 1.71
C VAL A 743 8.58 31.08 2.91
N GLY A 744 7.28 31.39 2.77
CA GLY A 744 6.24 30.97 3.71
C GLY A 744 6.34 31.61 5.10
N GLY A 745 5.84 30.87 6.09
CA GLY A 745 5.59 31.33 7.45
C GLY A 745 4.14 31.83 7.68
N GLU A 746 3.82 32.15 8.92
CA GLU A 746 2.58 32.82 9.36
C GLU A 746 2.83 34.29 9.73
N ASN A 747 1.76 35.09 9.86
CA ASN A 747 1.83 36.47 10.33
C ASN A 747 1.89 36.54 11.86
N GLY A 748 3.00 36.08 12.44
CA GLY A 748 3.18 35.88 13.88
C GLY A 748 2.58 34.58 14.39
N SER A 749 2.74 34.31 15.69
CA SER A 749 2.39 33.02 16.30
C SER A 749 0.91 32.64 16.22
N ASN A 750 0.61 31.52 15.55
CA ASN A 750 -0.75 31.02 15.25
C ASN A 750 -1.57 32.06 14.46
N GLY A 751 -0.89 32.78 13.57
CA GLY A 751 -1.45 33.81 12.72
C GLY A 751 -2.02 33.23 11.42
N PRO A 752 -2.66 34.06 10.57
CA PRO A 752 -2.96 33.65 9.20
C PRO A 752 -1.67 33.30 8.44
N PRO A 753 -1.72 32.33 7.50
CA PRO A 753 -0.58 32.02 6.65
C PRO A 753 -0.10 33.24 5.86
N VAL A 754 1.19 33.24 5.53
CA VAL A 754 1.82 34.19 4.62
C VAL A 754 2.23 33.42 3.36
N PRO A 755 1.27 33.06 2.47
CA PRO A 755 1.48 32.17 1.33
C PRO A 755 2.19 32.90 0.18
N THR A 756 3.41 33.36 0.45
CA THR A 756 4.21 34.17 -0.46
C THR A 756 5.70 33.84 -0.31
N LEU A 757 6.46 34.16 -1.35
CA LEU A 757 7.92 34.22 -1.31
C LEU A 757 8.42 35.62 -1.66
N GLU A 758 9.66 35.92 -1.26
CA GLU A 758 10.35 37.17 -1.58
C GLU A 758 11.88 37.01 -1.59
N LEU A 759 12.58 38.02 -2.12
CA LEU A 759 14.04 38.01 -2.31
C LEU A 759 14.72 39.10 -1.46
N LEU A 760 15.88 38.77 -0.89
CA LEU A 760 16.81 39.71 -0.27
C LEU A 760 18.18 39.67 -1.01
N PRO A 761 18.75 40.83 -1.42
CA PRO A 761 18.21 42.18 -1.34
C PRO A 761 16.90 42.32 -2.12
N ARG A 762 16.03 43.26 -1.70
CA ARG A 762 14.67 43.41 -2.24
C ARG A 762 14.67 43.56 -3.78
N ALA A 763 14.23 42.51 -4.47
CA ALA A 763 14.06 42.48 -5.91
C ALA A 763 12.57 42.28 -6.25
N GLY A 764 11.88 43.36 -6.63
CA GLY A 764 10.45 43.33 -6.95
C GLY A 764 9.53 43.34 -5.72
N GLY A 765 8.35 42.76 -5.89
CA GLY A 765 7.35 42.54 -4.84
C GLY A 765 7.34 41.09 -4.34
N VAL A 766 6.46 40.78 -3.38
CA VAL A 766 6.20 39.39 -2.96
C VAL A 766 5.41 38.63 -4.04
N LEU A 767 5.66 37.34 -4.21
CA LEU A 767 4.90 36.47 -5.13
C LEU A 767 4.05 35.47 -4.34
N HIS A 768 2.74 35.42 -4.62
CA HIS A 768 1.80 34.50 -3.96
C HIS A 768 1.90 33.07 -4.49
N MET A 769 1.82 32.10 -3.58
CA MET A 769 2.04 30.67 -3.80
C MET A 769 0.83 29.86 -3.30
N PRO A 770 -0.09 29.44 -4.18
CA PRO A 770 -1.32 28.73 -3.76
C PRO A 770 -1.10 27.41 -3.01
N TRP A 771 0.06 26.78 -3.21
CA TRP A 771 0.43 25.56 -2.48
C TRP A 771 0.75 25.82 -1.00
N LEU A 772 1.26 27.01 -0.66
CA LEU A 772 1.42 27.45 0.75
C LEU A 772 0.08 27.75 1.41
N GLU A 773 -0.89 28.30 0.68
CA GLU A 773 -2.22 28.57 1.24
C GLU A 773 -3.03 27.27 1.45
N ARG A 774 -2.91 26.31 0.52
CA ARG A 774 -3.66 25.04 0.58
C ARG A 774 -3.20 24.07 1.67
N THR A 775 -1.92 24.10 2.04
CA THR A 775 -1.31 23.11 2.95
C THR A 775 -0.95 23.66 4.33
N ASP A 776 -1.40 24.88 4.62
CA ASP A 776 -1.36 25.49 5.95
C ASP A 776 -2.17 24.66 6.97
N PRO A 777 -1.72 24.50 8.24
CA PRO A 777 -0.46 24.97 8.82
C PRO A 777 0.69 23.95 8.69
N TYR A 778 0.54 22.89 7.89
CA TYR A 778 1.47 21.74 7.86
C TYR A 778 2.72 21.94 6.98
N ASN A 779 3.01 23.16 6.56
CA ASN A 779 3.98 23.50 5.52
C ASN A 779 5.01 24.56 5.93
N LEU A 780 5.05 24.95 7.21
CA LEU A 780 5.97 25.95 7.72
C LEU A 780 7.37 25.36 7.87
N TYR A 781 8.41 26.20 7.78
CA TYR A 781 9.76 25.77 7.39
C TYR A 781 9.77 24.77 6.22
N PRO A 782 9.31 25.15 5.01
CA PRO A 782 9.38 24.28 3.83
C PRO A 782 10.84 24.02 3.46
N PHE A 783 11.22 22.77 3.17
CA PHE A 783 12.59 22.41 2.84
C PHE A 783 12.97 22.92 1.44
N LEU A 784 14.08 23.66 1.31
CA LEU A 784 14.52 24.31 0.06
C LEU A 784 15.88 23.78 -0.42
N ALA A 785 16.07 23.59 -1.72
CA ALA A 785 17.39 23.31 -2.30
C ALA A 785 17.56 23.80 -3.75
N VAL A 786 18.75 24.35 -4.08
CA VAL A 786 19.17 24.64 -5.46
C VAL A 786 19.56 23.34 -6.18
N LEU A 787 18.93 23.09 -7.32
CA LEU A 787 19.12 21.86 -8.11
C LEU A 787 20.18 22.00 -9.22
N PRO A 788 21.00 20.96 -9.48
CA PRO A 788 22.03 20.92 -10.52
C PRO A 788 21.61 21.32 -11.95
N SER A 789 20.38 21.03 -12.39
CA SER A 789 19.89 21.38 -13.74
C SER A 789 19.21 22.76 -13.85
N GLY A 790 19.15 23.51 -12.75
CA GLY A 790 18.50 24.83 -12.68
C GLY A 790 17.03 24.75 -12.24
N GLY A 791 16.72 25.48 -11.18
CA GLY A 791 15.45 25.41 -10.44
C GLY A 791 15.65 25.12 -8.95
N ILE A 792 14.54 25.18 -8.22
CA ILE A 792 14.52 25.09 -6.76
C ILE A 792 13.62 23.93 -6.37
N PHE A 793 14.17 22.92 -5.70
CA PHE A 793 13.39 21.90 -5.02
C PHE A 793 12.74 22.50 -3.78
N VAL A 794 11.45 22.22 -3.60
CA VAL A 794 10.68 22.59 -2.41
C VAL A 794 9.89 21.38 -1.94
N ALA A 795 10.09 20.95 -0.69
CA ALA A 795 9.25 19.95 -0.02
C ALA A 795 8.49 20.59 1.15
N TYR A 796 7.20 20.30 1.24
CA TYR A 796 6.26 20.94 2.17
C TYR A 796 5.12 19.98 2.50
N TYR A 797 4.70 19.91 3.75
CA TYR A 797 3.72 18.93 4.24
C TYR A 797 4.09 17.49 3.83
N ASN A 798 3.31 16.83 2.96
CA ASN A 798 3.64 15.55 2.33
C ASN A 798 3.75 15.67 0.79
N GLU A 799 4.03 16.87 0.28
CA GLU A 799 4.18 17.19 -1.13
C GLU A 799 5.60 17.67 -1.47
N ALA A 800 5.98 17.60 -2.75
CA ALA A 800 7.19 18.22 -3.23
C ALA A 800 7.05 18.71 -4.68
N ILE A 801 7.72 19.82 -4.99
CA ILE A 801 7.72 20.49 -6.29
C ILE A 801 9.13 20.92 -6.70
N ILE A 802 9.30 21.22 -7.98
CA ILE A 802 10.43 22.00 -8.50
C ILE A 802 9.87 23.30 -9.05
N LEU A 803 10.35 24.43 -8.52
CA LEU A 803 10.08 25.77 -9.03
C LEU A 803 11.14 26.16 -10.07
N ASP A 804 10.76 27.04 -10.99
CA ASP A 804 11.70 27.78 -11.81
C ASP A 804 12.45 28.85 -10.99
N GLU A 805 13.77 28.94 -11.15
CA GLU A 805 14.60 29.85 -10.35
C GLU A 805 14.54 31.33 -10.77
N THR A 806 13.81 31.66 -11.86
CA THR A 806 13.67 33.03 -12.38
C THR A 806 12.23 33.56 -12.28
N THR A 807 11.24 32.69 -12.44
CA THR A 807 9.81 33.02 -12.44
C THR A 807 9.05 32.48 -11.24
N PHE A 808 9.64 31.55 -10.49
CA PHE A 808 9.03 30.83 -9.37
C PHE A 808 7.74 30.06 -9.71
N ALA A 809 7.48 29.83 -11.00
CA ALA A 809 6.41 28.95 -11.44
C ALA A 809 6.79 27.48 -11.23
N THR A 810 5.82 26.61 -10.90
CA THR A 810 6.04 25.17 -10.74
C THR A 810 6.41 24.52 -12.08
N LYS A 811 7.67 24.11 -12.23
CA LYS A 811 8.19 23.31 -13.36
C LYS A 811 7.77 21.84 -13.27
N LYS A 812 7.67 21.30 -12.06
CA LYS A 812 7.35 19.88 -11.82
C LYS A 812 6.65 19.69 -10.47
N GLN A 813 5.62 18.86 -10.44
CA GLN A 813 5.08 18.25 -9.22
C GLN A 813 5.71 16.85 -9.09
N LEU A 814 6.14 16.47 -7.89
CA LEU A 814 6.55 15.10 -7.59
C LEU A 814 5.35 14.31 -7.03
N PRO A 815 5.39 12.96 -7.07
CA PRO A 815 4.48 12.15 -6.25
C PRO A 815 4.57 12.56 -4.77
N ASN A 816 3.45 12.48 -4.04
CA ASN A 816 3.43 12.77 -2.61
C ASN A 816 4.49 11.95 -1.86
N ILE A 817 5.10 12.59 -0.87
CA ILE A 817 6.05 11.98 0.04
C ILE A 817 5.29 10.92 0.87
N PRO A 818 5.74 9.66 0.93
CA PRO A 818 5.09 8.64 1.75
C PRO A 818 4.99 9.07 3.23
N GLY A 819 3.88 8.74 3.88
CA GLY A 819 3.64 9.04 5.29
C GLY A 819 4.01 7.85 6.19
N ALA A 820 3.04 7.40 6.99
CA ALA A 820 3.06 6.11 7.66
C ALA A 820 2.27 5.06 6.84
N VAL A 821 2.50 3.77 7.07
CA VAL A 821 1.86 2.67 6.30
C VAL A 821 0.33 2.68 6.38
N ASN A 822 -0.21 3.15 7.52
CA ASN A 822 -1.62 3.32 7.81
C ASN A 822 -2.17 4.72 7.48
N ASN A 823 -1.30 5.71 7.26
CA ASN A 823 -1.70 7.09 7.01
C ASN A 823 -0.79 7.78 5.98
N PRO A 824 -1.20 7.82 4.69
CA PRO A 824 -0.42 8.48 3.63
C PRO A 824 -0.42 10.02 3.75
N LEU A 825 -1.19 10.60 4.67
CA LEU A 825 -1.22 12.03 4.97
C LEU A 825 -0.15 12.45 6.01
N GLY A 826 0.74 11.55 6.41
CA GLY A 826 1.87 11.87 7.28
C GLY A 826 2.81 12.92 6.68
N GLY A 827 3.00 14.05 7.38
CA GLY A 827 3.76 15.20 6.92
C GLY A 827 5.19 15.25 7.46
N ARG A 828 6.02 16.07 6.81
CA ARG A 828 7.48 16.12 7.01
C ARG A 828 8.03 17.50 7.42
N THR A 829 7.26 18.57 7.29
CA THR A 829 7.62 19.95 7.72
C THR A 829 6.81 20.37 8.93
N TYR A 830 7.13 21.50 9.57
CA TYR A 830 6.45 21.96 10.79
C TYR A 830 4.94 22.14 10.60
N PRO A 831 4.09 21.84 11.61
CA PRO A 831 4.41 21.24 12.91
C PRO A 831 4.56 19.71 12.88
N LEU A 832 4.38 19.05 11.73
CA LEU A 832 4.51 17.60 11.67
C LEU A 832 5.98 17.13 11.73
N GLU A 833 6.92 18.01 11.40
CA GLU A 833 8.38 18.05 11.67
C GLU A 833 9.15 16.72 11.61
N GLY A 834 9.66 16.42 10.41
CA GLY A 834 10.88 15.63 10.21
C GLY A 834 12.04 16.54 9.81
N THR A 835 13.07 15.98 9.18
CA THR A 835 14.24 16.72 8.69
C THR A 835 14.60 16.32 7.26
N MET A 836 15.00 17.28 6.42
CA MET A 836 15.65 17.01 5.13
C MET A 836 17.16 17.27 5.19
N VAL A 837 17.93 16.44 4.49
CA VAL A 837 19.31 16.73 4.06
C VAL A 837 19.53 16.39 2.58
N LEU A 838 20.51 17.06 1.98
CA LEU A 838 21.01 16.78 0.64
C LEU A 838 22.03 15.64 0.67
N LEU A 839 21.82 14.61 -0.17
CA LEU A 839 22.73 13.48 -0.30
C LEU A 839 24.06 13.88 -0.98
N PRO A 840 25.15 13.12 -0.79
CA PRO A 840 26.49 13.56 -1.20
C PRO A 840 26.64 13.68 -2.72
N GLN A 841 27.24 14.79 -3.17
CA GLN A 841 27.61 14.99 -4.56
C GLN A 841 29.11 14.77 -4.76
N HIS A 842 29.48 14.01 -5.80
CA HIS A 842 30.86 13.67 -6.12
C HIS A 842 31.25 14.24 -7.48
N ALA A 843 32.44 14.82 -7.61
CA ALA A 843 33.00 15.20 -8.90
C ALA A 843 33.12 13.95 -9.81
N PRO A 844 32.77 14.03 -11.12
CA PRO A 844 32.56 15.24 -11.93
C PRO A 844 31.16 15.87 -11.86
N TYR A 845 30.31 15.47 -10.91
CA TYR A 845 28.97 16.01 -10.68
C TYR A 845 27.97 15.75 -11.84
N THR A 846 28.12 14.61 -12.51
CA THR A 846 27.17 14.11 -13.52
C THR A 846 25.90 13.51 -12.92
N GLU A 847 25.98 13.03 -11.67
CA GLU A 847 24.84 12.42 -11.00
C GLU A 847 23.86 13.48 -10.48
N PRO A 848 22.55 13.30 -10.69
CA PRO A 848 21.52 14.23 -10.22
C PRO A 848 21.46 14.28 -8.69
N LEU A 849 21.03 15.41 -8.13
CA LEU A 849 21.01 15.60 -6.68
C LEU A 849 19.94 14.71 -6.03
N GLY A 850 20.36 13.89 -5.06
CA GLY A 850 19.45 13.14 -4.20
C GLY A 850 19.07 13.92 -2.93
N VAL A 851 17.86 13.70 -2.43
CA VAL A 851 17.38 14.22 -1.14
C VAL A 851 17.02 13.06 -0.22
N LEU A 852 17.20 13.26 1.09
CA LEU A 852 16.81 12.35 2.16
C LEU A 852 15.95 13.11 3.16
N ILE A 853 14.76 12.61 3.48
CA ILE A 853 13.85 13.16 4.47
C ILE A 853 13.55 12.07 5.50
N CYS A 854 13.79 12.32 6.79
CA CYS A 854 13.52 11.34 7.86
C CYS A 854 12.55 11.89 8.89
N GLY A 855 11.77 10.98 9.48
CA GLY A 855 10.82 11.33 10.54
C GLY A 855 9.67 12.20 10.08
N GLY A 856 8.96 12.78 11.03
CA GLY A 856 7.70 13.48 10.82
C GLY A 856 6.56 12.84 11.60
N SER A 857 5.32 13.23 11.34
CA SER A 857 4.15 12.72 12.07
C SER A 857 2.85 12.80 11.27
N THR A 858 1.83 12.08 11.73
CA THR A 858 0.50 12.08 11.12
C THR A 858 -0.38 13.23 11.64
N PRO A 859 -1.14 13.92 10.77
CA PRO A 859 -2.13 14.90 11.20
C PRO A 859 -3.23 14.23 12.04
N PHE A 860 -3.94 15.04 12.84
CA PHE A 860 -5.05 14.61 13.70
C PHE A 860 -4.73 13.53 14.75
N GLY A 861 -3.45 13.39 15.15
CA GLY A 861 -3.05 12.47 16.21
C GLY A 861 -1.58 12.51 16.63
N GLY A 862 -0.67 13.02 15.80
CA GLY A 862 0.75 13.10 16.15
C GLY A 862 1.43 11.74 16.28
N PHE A 863 0.99 10.71 15.54
CA PHE A 863 1.73 9.45 15.49
C PHE A 863 2.99 9.67 14.65
N ALA A 864 4.16 9.58 15.29
CA ALA A 864 5.42 9.86 14.62
C ALA A 864 5.77 8.77 13.58
N ILE A 865 6.48 9.17 12.53
CA ILE A 865 6.79 8.32 11.37
C ILE A 865 8.09 7.54 11.65
N ASP A 866 8.09 6.24 11.36
CA ASP A 866 9.22 5.31 11.54
C ASP A 866 9.99 5.04 10.25
N ASN A 867 10.07 6.01 9.33
CA ASN A 867 10.83 5.85 8.09
C ASN A 867 11.54 7.12 7.62
N CYS A 868 12.69 6.87 6.99
CA CYS A 868 13.34 7.78 6.07
C CYS A 868 12.81 7.51 4.65
N VAL A 869 12.72 8.55 3.85
CA VAL A 869 12.41 8.49 2.42
C VAL A 869 13.45 9.25 1.62
N SER A 870 13.90 8.68 0.51
CA SER A 870 14.83 9.34 -0.41
C SER A 870 14.30 9.35 -1.83
N THR A 871 14.68 10.38 -2.60
CA THR A 871 14.35 10.48 -4.03
C THR A 871 15.44 11.26 -4.76
N VAL A 872 15.38 11.22 -6.09
CA VAL A 872 16.15 12.07 -7.00
C VAL A 872 15.13 12.96 -7.72
N PRO A 873 14.91 14.22 -7.29
CA PRO A 873 13.82 15.05 -7.81
C PRO A 873 13.87 15.30 -9.32
N GLU A 874 15.10 15.40 -9.84
CA GLU A 874 15.39 15.66 -11.26
C GLU A 874 15.29 14.42 -12.16
N ALA A 875 15.13 13.22 -11.60
CA ALA A 875 14.88 12.01 -12.39
C ALA A 875 13.59 12.19 -13.21
N ALA A 876 13.55 11.62 -14.42
CA ALA A 876 12.39 11.74 -15.32
C ALA A 876 11.08 11.36 -14.60
N GLU A 877 11.04 10.14 -14.05
CA GLU A 877 10.00 9.63 -13.17
C GLU A 877 10.54 9.50 -11.72
N PRO A 878 10.44 10.55 -10.88
CA PRO A 878 11.00 10.55 -9.54
C PRO A 878 10.16 9.66 -8.61
N LYS A 879 10.83 8.82 -7.81
CA LYS A 879 10.19 7.83 -6.93
C LYS A 879 10.80 7.85 -5.55
N TRP A 880 9.95 7.84 -4.54
CA TRP A 880 10.37 7.75 -3.14
C TRP A 880 10.74 6.30 -2.79
N VAL A 881 11.99 6.12 -2.34
CA VAL A 881 12.48 4.89 -1.72
C VAL A 881 12.26 5.02 -0.21
N ILE A 882 11.54 4.07 0.40
CA ILE A 882 11.25 4.04 1.83
C ILE A 882 12.27 3.13 2.54
N GLU A 883 12.93 3.63 3.58
CA GLU A 883 13.82 2.86 4.45
C GLU A 883 13.32 3.02 5.90
N LYS A 884 12.85 1.93 6.52
CA LYS A 884 12.32 1.95 7.90
C LYS A 884 13.43 2.31 8.89
N MET A 885 13.11 3.12 9.89
CA MET A 885 13.94 3.41 11.04
C MET A 885 13.66 2.38 12.16
N PRO A 886 14.62 2.11 13.05
CA PRO A 886 14.41 1.22 14.20
C PRO A 886 13.48 1.82 15.27
N SER A 887 13.11 3.09 15.17
CA SER A 887 12.15 3.79 16.05
C SER A 887 11.33 4.84 15.28
N LYS A 888 10.13 5.16 15.77
CA LYS A 888 9.32 6.32 15.33
C LYS A 888 10.02 7.63 15.75
N ARG A 889 10.05 8.65 14.88
CA ARG A 889 10.74 9.92 15.19
C ARG A 889 10.05 11.15 14.59
N VAL A 890 9.63 12.08 15.44
CA VAL A 890 9.18 13.45 15.11
C VAL A 890 10.11 14.46 15.79
N MET A 891 10.34 15.64 15.22
CA MET A 891 11.36 16.63 15.64
C MET A 891 12.78 16.04 15.66
N SER A 892 13.17 15.38 14.57
CA SER A 892 14.55 14.93 14.39
C SER A 892 15.51 16.09 14.13
N CYS A 893 16.81 15.83 14.27
CA CYS A 893 17.85 16.58 13.57
C CYS A 893 18.66 15.61 12.72
N ILE A 894 19.23 16.09 11.61
CA ILE A 894 20.19 15.33 10.79
C ILE A 894 21.41 16.21 10.53
N CYS A 895 22.58 15.78 11.01
CA CYS A 895 23.85 16.44 10.76
C CYS A 895 24.65 15.65 9.71
N ALA A 896 25.14 16.34 8.68
CA ALA A 896 25.97 15.74 7.63
C ALA A 896 27.44 15.65 8.07
N LEU A 897 28.10 14.51 7.85
CA LEU A 897 29.46 14.26 8.34
C LEU A 897 30.52 14.31 7.21
N PRO A 898 31.80 14.61 7.51
CA PRO A 898 32.86 14.77 6.50
C PRO A 898 33.16 13.52 5.66
N ASP A 899 32.76 12.34 6.12
CA ASP A 899 32.95 11.06 5.41
C ASP A 899 31.81 10.73 4.43
N GLY A 900 30.75 11.54 4.39
CA GLY A 900 29.58 11.35 3.53
C GLY A 900 28.43 10.58 4.18
N THR A 901 28.56 10.22 5.46
CA THR A 901 27.46 9.69 6.28
C THR A 901 26.70 10.81 6.98
N TYR A 902 25.54 10.47 7.57
CA TYR A 902 24.65 11.42 8.23
C TYR A 902 24.26 10.90 9.61
N LEU A 903 24.35 11.76 10.63
CA LEU A 903 23.91 11.44 11.99
C LEU A 903 22.50 11.96 12.21
N ILE A 904 21.53 11.06 12.37
CA ILE A 904 20.16 11.37 12.77
C ILE A 904 20.07 11.27 14.30
N LEU A 905 19.51 12.28 14.96
CA LEU A 905 19.39 12.33 16.41
C LEU A 905 18.14 13.11 16.85
N ASN A 906 17.95 13.23 18.17
CA ASN A 906 16.85 13.93 18.84
C ASN A 906 15.46 13.41 18.45
N GLY A 907 14.41 14.07 18.94
CA GLY A 907 13.02 13.81 18.61
C GLY A 907 12.27 12.86 19.55
N ALA A 908 11.03 12.56 19.19
CA ALA A 908 10.06 11.81 20.01
C ALA A 908 9.41 10.65 19.25
N HIS A 909 8.95 9.63 19.98
CA HIS A 909 8.18 8.51 19.46
C HIS A 909 6.69 8.86 19.26
N VAL A 910 6.19 9.89 19.97
CA VAL A 910 4.80 10.38 19.87
C VAL A 910 4.76 11.91 19.97
N GLY A 911 4.05 12.55 19.06
CA GLY A 911 3.71 13.98 19.13
C GLY A 911 3.72 14.71 17.79
N VAL A 912 3.62 16.02 17.89
CA VAL A 912 3.95 17.00 16.85
C VAL A 912 4.90 18.04 17.44
N ALA A 913 5.53 18.86 16.60
CA ALA A 913 6.31 20.00 17.05
C ALA A 913 5.43 21.07 17.71
N GLY A 914 5.94 21.67 18.79
CA GLY A 914 5.23 22.64 19.62
C GLY A 914 5.26 22.31 21.12
N PHE A 915 5.02 23.33 21.93
CA PHE A 915 5.04 23.26 23.40
C PHE A 915 3.99 22.30 23.97
N GLY A 916 4.42 21.33 24.77
CA GLY A 916 3.54 20.32 25.37
C GLY A 916 2.95 19.29 24.40
N LEU A 917 3.35 19.29 23.11
CA LEU A 917 2.71 18.48 22.05
C LEU A 917 3.39 17.14 21.76
N ALA A 918 4.41 16.76 22.54
CA ALA A 918 5.18 15.54 22.34
C ALA A 918 5.62 14.86 23.65
N SER A 919 5.90 13.56 23.56
CA SER A 919 6.30 12.70 24.68
C SER A 919 7.07 11.45 24.18
N ASP A 920 7.69 10.71 25.10
CA ASP A 920 8.51 9.52 24.79
C ASP A 920 9.73 9.83 23.90
N PRO A 921 10.89 10.23 24.50
CA PRO A 921 12.03 10.75 23.76
C PRO A 921 12.88 9.67 23.06
N ASN A 922 13.40 9.98 21.88
CA ASN A 922 14.42 9.17 21.20
C ASN A 922 15.82 9.44 21.77
N HIS A 923 16.32 8.57 22.66
CA HIS A 923 17.68 8.70 23.20
C HIS A 923 18.79 8.22 22.26
N ASN A 924 18.51 7.31 21.33
CA ASN A 924 19.52 6.79 20.41
C ASN A 924 19.73 7.72 19.21
N ALA A 925 20.98 7.91 18.81
CA ALA A 925 21.32 8.39 17.48
C ALA A 925 21.27 7.24 16.45
N LEU A 926 21.19 7.59 15.17
CA LEU A 926 21.33 6.68 14.03
C LEU A 926 22.40 7.22 13.07
N LEU A 927 23.19 6.34 12.49
CA LEU A 927 24.10 6.68 11.38
C LEU A 927 23.51 6.16 10.08
N TYR A 928 23.22 7.06 9.14
CA TYR A 928 22.78 6.74 7.79
C TYR A 928 23.97 6.82 6.82
N ASP A 929 24.28 5.69 6.18
CA ASP A 929 25.36 5.57 5.20
C ASP A 929 24.77 5.37 3.79
N PRO A 930 24.73 6.41 2.94
CA PRO A 930 24.12 6.32 1.60
C PRO A 930 24.87 5.38 0.65
N THR A 931 26.13 5.02 0.95
CA THR A 931 26.97 4.17 0.10
C THR A 931 26.62 2.69 0.21
N LYS A 932 25.94 2.29 1.29
CA LYS A 932 25.42 0.93 1.46
C LYS A 932 24.18 0.68 0.59
N PRO A 933 23.86 -0.59 0.27
CA PRO A 933 22.59 -0.96 -0.37
C PRO A 933 21.38 -0.42 0.41
N ILE A 934 20.32 -0.10 -0.33
CA ILE A 934 19.00 0.27 0.23
C ILE A 934 18.57 -0.78 1.27
N ASN A 935 17.93 -0.31 2.34
CA ASN A 935 17.55 -1.07 3.52
C ASN A 935 18.71 -1.65 4.34
N SER A 936 19.97 -1.29 4.04
CA SER A 936 21.17 -1.67 4.81
C SER A 936 21.96 -0.46 5.30
N ARG A 937 21.37 0.75 5.21
CA ARG A 937 22.08 2.03 5.41
C ARG A 937 22.13 2.53 6.84
N ILE A 938 21.13 2.16 7.65
CA ILE A 938 20.93 2.67 9.03
C ILE A 938 21.69 1.81 10.04
N SER A 939 22.40 2.45 10.97
CA SER A 939 23.01 1.81 12.14
C SER A 939 22.55 2.49 13.44
N ILE A 940 22.25 1.71 14.48
CA ILE A 940 21.93 2.23 15.82
C ILE A 940 23.24 2.62 16.50
N MET A 941 23.33 3.87 16.95
CA MET A 941 24.54 4.44 17.54
C MET A 941 24.40 4.57 19.07
N ALA A 942 25.36 5.23 19.72
CA ALA A 942 25.28 5.50 21.16
C ALA A 942 24.02 6.31 21.53
N ASN A 943 23.59 6.16 22.78
CA ASN A 943 22.47 6.92 23.35
C ASN A 943 22.97 8.14 24.14
N THR A 944 22.19 9.22 24.14
CA THR A 944 22.27 10.27 25.17
C THR A 944 21.46 9.85 26.41
N THR A 945 21.60 10.59 27.51
CA THR A 945 20.72 10.55 28.68
C THR A 945 19.97 11.87 28.86
N ILE A 946 19.78 12.61 27.77
CA ILE A 946 19.14 13.93 27.72
C ILE A 946 17.96 13.87 26.76
N ASP A 947 16.81 14.36 27.24
CA ASP A 947 15.59 14.42 26.46
C ASP A 947 15.66 15.63 25.52
N ARG A 948 15.60 15.37 24.21
CA ARG A 948 15.72 16.39 23.16
C ARG A 948 14.50 16.36 22.26
N PHE A 949 13.46 17.08 22.67
CA PHE A 949 12.20 17.27 21.95
C PHE A 949 12.31 18.48 21.00
N TYR A 950 11.21 19.22 20.86
CA TYR A 950 11.07 20.47 20.11
C TYR A 950 12.18 21.49 20.44
N HIS A 951 12.55 22.31 19.46
CA HIS A 951 13.68 23.25 19.55
C HIS A 951 15.03 22.58 19.96
N SER A 952 15.29 21.37 19.51
CA SER A 952 16.63 20.77 19.61
C SER A 952 17.33 20.80 18.26
N GLU A 953 18.65 20.98 18.30
CA GLU A 953 19.44 21.31 17.12
C GLU A 953 20.71 20.47 17.04
N ALA A 954 21.25 20.32 15.82
CA ALA A 954 22.53 19.66 15.61
C ALA A 954 23.32 20.26 14.43
N ILE A 955 24.60 20.59 14.64
CA ILE A 955 25.49 21.11 13.59
C ILE A 955 26.88 20.45 13.61
N LEU A 956 27.56 20.44 12.46
CA LEU A 956 28.93 19.95 12.35
C LEU A 956 29.97 20.99 12.80
N LEU A 957 30.79 20.65 13.79
CA LEU A 957 31.91 21.48 14.25
C LEU A 957 33.17 21.26 13.40
N GLN A 958 34.03 22.30 13.32
CA GLN A 958 35.34 22.25 12.67
C GLN A 958 36.30 21.13 13.12
N ASP A 959 36.06 20.44 14.22
CA ASP A 959 36.87 19.28 14.65
C ASP A 959 36.20 17.91 14.38
N GLY A 960 35.16 17.90 13.55
CA GLY A 960 34.47 16.69 13.10
C GLY A 960 33.47 16.12 14.12
N ARG A 961 33.26 16.78 15.26
CA ARG A 961 32.18 16.45 16.21
C ARG A 961 30.87 17.08 15.77
N VAL A 962 29.74 16.46 16.16
CA VAL A 962 28.41 17.07 16.02
C VAL A 962 28.07 17.76 17.35
N LEU A 963 27.85 19.07 17.33
CA LEU A 963 27.28 19.79 18.47
C LEU A 963 25.79 19.49 18.56
N VAL A 964 25.25 19.37 19.78
CA VAL A 964 23.82 19.13 20.04
C VAL A 964 23.32 20.10 21.11
N THR A 965 22.24 20.82 20.81
CA THR A 965 21.64 21.86 21.68
C THR A 965 20.12 21.73 21.77
N GLY A 966 19.45 22.67 22.44
CA GLY A 966 18.07 22.55 22.87
C GLY A 966 17.89 21.51 23.97
N SER A 967 16.69 21.06 24.33
CA SER A 967 15.33 21.36 23.85
C SER A 967 14.56 22.31 24.80
N ASP A 968 13.53 22.97 24.28
CA ASP A 968 12.52 23.69 25.07
C ASP A 968 11.12 23.07 24.85
N PRO A 969 10.74 22.05 25.66
CA PRO A 969 9.48 21.32 25.47
C PRO A 969 8.25 22.02 26.08
N GLU A 970 8.44 22.89 27.08
CA GLU A 970 7.40 23.48 27.96
C GLU A 970 6.33 22.50 28.53
N THR A 971 6.63 21.19 28.57
CA THR A 971 5.75 20.17 29.17
C THR A 971 5.92 20.09 30.69
N ASP A 972 4.80 20.05 31.44
CA ASP A 972 4.80 19.81 32.90
C ASP A 972 5.62 18.57 33.28
N GLY A 973 6.70 18.78 34.04
CA GLY A 973 7.58 17.71 34.54
C GLY A 973 8.81 17.41 33.69
N LEU A 974 9.01 18.05 32.53
CA LEU A 974 10.27 18.01 31.79
C LEU A 974 11.16 19.21 32.13
N GLU A 975 12.48 19.04 32.13
CA GLU A 975 13.42 20.16 32.26
C GLU A 975 13.61 20.87 30.91
N GLN A 976 13.61 22.20 30.93
CA GLN A 976 14.19 23.01 29.85
C GLN A 976 15.70 22.76 29.77
N GLU A 977 16.22 22.48 28.58
CA GLU A 977 17.55 21.91 28.46
C GLU A 977 18.61 22.90 27.98
N TYR A 978 19.37 23.39 28.95
CA TYR A 978 20.52 24.28 28.75
C TYR A 978 21.82 23.49 28.49
N ARG A 979 21.85 22.15 28.65
CA ARG A 979 23.05 21.31 28.46
C ARG A 979 23.39 21.14 26.98
N ILE A 980 24.58 21.63 26.62
CA ILE A 980 25.17 21.40 25.30
C ILE A 980 26.03 20.13 25.33
N GLU A 981 25.81 19.24 24.36
CA GLU A 981 26.57 18.01 24.16
C GLU A 981 27.35 18.08 22.85
N ALA A 982 28.39 17.26 22.72
CA ALA A 982 28.88 16.84 21.42
C ALA A 982 28.76 15.33 21.27
N PHE A 983 28.15 14.88 20.17
CA PHE A 983 28.35 13.52 19.70
C PHE A 983 29.72 13.43 19.03
N ILE A 984 30.50 12.43 19.41
CA ILE A 984 31.84 12.13 18.90
C ILE A 984 31.70 10.95 17.93
N PRO A 985 31.74 11.18 16.59
CA PRO A 985 31.47 10.10 15.64
C PRO A 985 32.57 9.02 15.62
N PRO A 986 32.27 7.82 15.10
CA PRO A 986 33.18 6.67 15.14
C PRO A 986 34.57 6.95 14.54
N TYR A 987 34.67 7.81 13.51
CA TYR A 987 35.95 8.17 12.90
C TYR A 987 36.93 8.84 13.88
N LEU A 988 36.44 9.65 14.83
CA LEU A 988 37.27 10.26 15.89
C LEU A 988 37.65 9.26 17.01
N LYS A 989 36.99 8.10 17.06
CA LYS A 989 37.17 7.08 18.11
C LYS A 989 38.08 5.93 17.67
N THR A 990 38.62 5.97 16.45
CA THR A 990 39.48 4.92 15.86
C THR A 990 40.86 4.76 16.51
N GLY A 991 41.32 5.74 17.28
CA GLY A 991 42.67 5.76 17.87
C GLY A 991 43.80 6.07 16.88
N LYS A 992 43.49 6.28 15.59
CA LYS A 992 44.46 6.75 14.59
C LYS A 992 44.72 8.26 14.76
N PRO A 993 45.93 8.76 14.44
CA PRO A 993 46.18 10.19 14.36
C PRO A 993 45.33 10.83 13.25
N ALA A 994 44.76 12.01 13.52
CA ALA A 994 44.05 12.79 12.52
C ALA A 994 45.04 13.42 11.51
N PRO A 995 44.70 13.45 10.21
CA PRO A 995 45.52 14.15 9.21
C PRO A 995 45.42 15.68 9.39
N SER A 996 46.30 16.41 8.71
CA SER A 996 46.27 17.87 8.68
C SER A 996 46.73 18.41 7.33
N TYR A 997 46.43 19.67 7.05
CA TYR A 997 46.90 20.34 5.84
C TYR A 997 47.13 21.84 6.10
N THR A 998 47.88 22.48 5.20
CA THR A 998 47.97 23.95 5.14
C THR A 998 47.31 24.47 3.88
N ILE A 999 46.62 25.59 4.02
CA ILE A 999 45.92 26.31 2.95
C ILE A 999 46.14 27.81 3.13
N THR A 1000 46.39 28.53 2.05
CA THR A 1000 46.58 29.98 2.03
C THR A 1000 45.51 30.73 1.24
N ASP A 1001 44.92 30.07 0.23
CA ASP A 1001 43.81 30.59 -0.55
C ASP A 1001 42.50 29.96 -0.07
N THR A 1002 41.60 30.80 0.44
CA THR A 1002 40.28 30.41 0.95
C THR A 1002 39.13 31.12 0.22
N ASP A 1003 39.37 31.68 -0.98
CA ASP A 1003 38.37 32.42 -1.76
C ASP A 1003 38.32 31.97 -3.23
N TRP A 1004 37.63 30.86 -3.48
CA TRP A 1004 37.70 30.10 -4.72
C TRP A 1004 36.58 30.49 -5.70
N LYS A 1005 36.90 30.62 -6.99
CA LYS A 1005 35.89 30.68 -8.06
C LYS A 1005 35.49 29.26 -8.47
N TYR A 1006 34.38 29.16 -9.18
CA TYR A 1006 33.95 27.89 -9.76
C TYR A 1006 34.99 27.36 -10.77
N GLY A 1007 35.36 26.09 -10.62
CA GLY A 1007 36.37 25.42 -11.44
C GLY A 1007 37.84 25.78 -11.15
N ASP A 1008 38.14 26.68 -10.19
CA ASP A 1008 39.53 26.99 -9.82
C ASP A 1008 40.26 25.75 -9.26
N THR A 1009 41.58 25.69 -9.48
CA THR A 1009 42.45 24.63 -8.95
C THR A 1009 43.34 25.15 -7.82
N VAL A 1010 43.03 24.76 -6.59
CA VAL A 1010 43.67 25.28 -5.37
C VAL A 1010 44.61 24.24 -4.78
N THR A 1011 45.81 24.66 -4.36
CA THR A 1011 46.84 23.76 -3.85
C THR A 1011 46.95 23.82 -2.32
N VAL A 1012 46.98 22.65 -1.69
CA VAL A 1012 47.19 22.44 -0.25
C VAL A 1012 48.35 21.48 -0.02
N THR A 1013 49.09 21.68 1.07
CA THR A 1013 50.14 20.73 1.50
C THR A 1013 49.57 19.87 2.62
N VAL A 1014 49.52 18.56 2.42
CA VAL A 1014 48.92 17.59 3.36
C VAL A 1014 49.97 16.86 4.20
N THR A 1015 49.59 16.56 5.43
CA THR A 1015 50.28 15.62 6.33
C THR A 1015 49.36 14.43 6.57
N LEU A 1016 49.84 13.25 6.17
CA LEU A 1016 49.10 11.99 6.18
C LEU A 1016 49.82 11.02 7.14
N PRO A 1017 49.53 11.11 8.45
CA PRO A 1017 50.32 10.45 9.50
C PRO A 1017 50.21 8.92 9.50
N SER A 1018 49.19 8.35 8.85
CA SER A 1018 49.03 6.90 8.66
C SER A 1018 49.58 6.40 7.33
N GLY A 1019 50.08 7.29 6.44
CA GLY A 1019 50.50 6.96 5.08
C GLY A 1019 49.35 6.54 4.15
N GLY A 1020 48.11 6.89 4.48
CA GLY A 1020 46.90 6.49 3.75
C GLY A 1020 46.61 7.38 2.54
N THR A 1021 45.65 6.95 1.70
CA THR A 1021 45.15 7.79 0.59
C THR A 1021 44.35 8.97 1.15
N PRO A 1022 44.65 10.22 0.73
CA PRO A 1022 43.83 11.37 1.09
C PRO A 1022 42.47 11.33 0.40
N LYS A 1023 41.46 11.91 1.03
CA LYS A 1023 40.20 12.36 0.41
C LYS A 1023 39.89 13.78 0.91
N PHE A 1024 39.13 14.54 0.15
CA PHE A 1024 38.63 15.85 0.60
C PHE A 1024 37.10 15.88 0.56
N SER A 1025 36.51 16.62 1.49
CA SER A 1025 35.08 16.97 1.46
C SER A 1025 34.87 18.44 1.83
N LEU A 1026 33.78 18.99 1.34
CA LEU A 1026 33.32 20.36 1.49
C LEU A 1026 31.91 20.32 2.07
N MET A 1027 31.76 20.75 3.32
CA MET A 1027 30.48 20.77 4.03
C MET A 1027 29.94 22.20 4.07
N GLY A 1028 28.77 22.46 3.47
CA GLY A 1028 28.16 23.79 3.44
C GLY A 1028 27.96 24.39 4.83
N ALA A 1029 28.15 25.70 4.97
CA ALA A 1029 27.95 26.41 6.23
C ALA A 1029 26.45 26.47 6.57
N GLU A 1030 26.05 25.69 7.58
CA GLU A 1030 24.66 25.50 8.00
C GLU A 1030 24.27 26.35 9.22
N SER A 1031 22.99 26.69 9.30
CA SER A 1031 22.30 27.17 10.49
C SER A 1031 21.19 26.17 10.83
N SER A 1032 21.19 25.62 12.05
CA SER A 1032 20.17 24.69 12.51
C SER A 1032 19.09 25.44 13.30
N THR A 1033 17.83 25.24 12.92
CA THR A 1033 16.67 25.55 13.77
C THR A 1033 15.48 24.64 13.43
N HIS A 1034 14.73 24.16 14.41
CA HIS A 1034 13.47 23.41 14.24
C HIS A 1034 13.62 22.23 13.25
N GLY A 1035 14.65 21.42 13.46
CA GLY A 1035 14.96 20.27 12.59
C GLY A 1035 15.39 20.63 11.16
N ASN A 1036 15.65 21.91 10.84
CA ASN A 1036 16.09 22.39 9.52
C ASN A 1036 17.55 22.86 9.54
N SER A 1037 18.42 22.20 8.76
CA SER A 1037 19.83 22.59 8.56
C SER A 1037 19.99 23.50 7.34
N MET A 1038 19.57 24.77 7.46
CA MET A 1038 19.56 25.72 6.34
C MET A 1038 21.00 26.03 5.87
N GLY A 1039 21.30 25.70 4.61
CA GLY A 1039 22.64 25.84 4.01
C GLY A 1039 23.47 24.55 3.95
N GLN A 1040 22.97 23.43 4.49
CA GLN A 1040 23.65 22.12 4.43
C GLN A 1040 23.84 21.66 2.98
N ARG A 1041 25.07 21.27 2.63
CA ARG A 1041 25.40 20.54 1.39
C ARG A 1041 26.67 19.70 1.58
N THR A 1042 26.72 18.50 1.01
CA THR A 1042 27.85 17.57 1.16
C THR A 1042 28.52 17.35 -0.20
N ILE A 1043 29.75 17.82 -0.37
CA ILE A 1043 30.43 17.85 -1.66
C ILE A 1043 31.81 17.18 -1.58
N PHE A 1044 32.10 16.26 -2.50
CA PHE A 1044 33.39 15.59 -2.66
C PHE A 1044 34.09 16.09 -3.95
N PRO A 1045 35.01 17.07 -3.85
CA PRO A 1045 35.70 17.63 -5.01
C PRO A 1045 36.70 16.67 -5.66
N ALA A 1046 36.98 16.89 -6.94
CA ALA A 1046 38.09 16.24 -7.61
C ALA A 1046 39.42 16.78 -7.08
N PHE A 1047 40.44 15.93 -6.97
CA PHE A 1047 41.78 16.34 -6.57
C PHE A 1047 42.85 15.44 -7.21
N LYS A 1048 44.10 15.91 -7.21
CA LYS A 1048 45.29 15.15 -7.60
C LYS A 1048 46.41 15.45 -6.61
N CYS A 1049 47.18 14.45 -6.19
CA CYS A 1049 48.30 14.63 -5.26
C CYS A 1049 49.61 14.12 -5.85
N THR A 1050 50.69 14.87 -5.62
CA THR A 1050 52.07 14.55 -6.01
C THR A 1050 52.95 14.72 -4.76
N GLY A 1051 53.34 13.61 -4.13
CA GLY A 1051 53.95 13.65 -2.81
C GLY A 1051 52.96 14.20 -1.77
N THR A 1052 53.41 15.14 -0.93
CA THR A 1052 52.59 15.84 0.07
C THR A 1052 51.80 17.03 -0.49
N THR A 1053 51.92 17.35 -1.78
CA THR A 1053 51.20 18.47 -2.40
C THR A 1053 49.96 17.95 -3.12
N CYS A 1054 48.77 18.44 -2.74
CA CYS A 1054 47.50 18.10 -3.38
C CYS A 1054 46.86 19.34 -4.01
N THR A 1055 46.42 19.22 -5.26
CA THR A 1055 45.62 20.23 -5.95
C THR A 1055 44.17 19.77 -6.01
N ILE A 1056 43.28 20.53 -5.38
CA ILE A 1056 41.83 20.34 -5.34
C ILE A 1056 41.20 21.18 -6.47
N THR A 1057 40.15 20.69 -7.11
CA THR A 1057 39.35 21.44 -8.09
C THR A 1057 38.02 21.85 -7.45
N ALA A 1058 37.73 23.15 -7.44
CA ALA A 1058 36.49 23.69 -6.93
C ALA A 1058 35.26 23.19 -7.74
N PRO A 1059 34.05 23.18 -7.16
CA PRO A 1059 32.80 22.88 -7.88
C PRO A 1059 32.66 23.72 -9.17
N PRO A 1060 32.01 23.19 -10.23
CA PRO A 1060 32.04 23.79 -11.56
C PRO A 1060 31.08 24.97 -11.76
N ASN A 1061 30.05 25.12 -10.90
CA ASN A 1061 29.03 26.18 -11.01
C ASN A 1061 28.20 26.30 -9.71
N ALA A 1062 27.36 27.32 -9.68
CA ALA A 1062 26.46 27.65 -8.57
C ALA A 1062 25.32 26.64 -8.33
N HIS A 1063 24.97 25.84 -9.33
CA HIS A 1063 23.92 24.81 -9.22
C HIS A 1063 24.43 23.53 -8.53
N VAL A 1064 25.74 23.25 -8.61
CA VAL A 1064 26.43 22.19 -7.86
C VAL A 1064 26.87 22.66 -6.47
N ALA A 1065 27.24 23.94 -6.30
CA ALA A 1065 27.55 24.54 -5.00
C ALA A 1065 27.10 26.01 -5.01
N PRO A 1066 26.01 26.39 -4.33
CA PRO A 1066 25.56 27.78 -4.30
C PRO A 1066 26.66 28.69 -3.70
N PRO A 1067 26.70 29.98 -4.07
CA PRO A 1067 27.70 30.90 -3.53
C PRO A 1067 27.67 30.87 -2.00
N GLY A 1068 28.81 30.59 -1.37
CA GLY A 1068 28.79 30.36 0.08
C GLY A 1068 30.08 29.79 0.67
N TRP A 1069 30.09 29.73 1.99
CA TRP A 1069 31.19 29.19 2.79
C TRP A 1069 31.01 27.70 3.03
N HIS A 1070 32.12 26.95 2.98
CA HIS A 1070 32.16 25.51 3.16
C HIS A 1070 33.33 25.14 4.09
N GLN A 1071 33.11 24.20 5.01
CA GLN A 1071 34.18 23.57 5.77
C GLN A 1071 34.90 22.56 4.87
N LEU A 1072 36.15 22.85 4.51
CA LEU A 1072 37.04 21.90 3.85
C LEU A 1072 37.62 20.94 4.89
N PHE A 1073 37.42 19.63 4.71
CA PHE A 1073 38.06 18.58 5.50
C PHE A 1073 39.02 17.77 4.62
N LEU A 1074 40.17 17.38 5.18
CA LEU A 1074 41.02 16.31 4.67
C LEU A 1074 40.71 15.03 5.46
N LEU A 1075 40.51 13.90 4.79
CA LEU A 1075 40.32 12.60 5.42
C LEU A 1075 41.44 11.63 5.06
N GLU A 1076 41.93 10.87 6.03
CA GLU A 1076 42.87 9.78 5.86
C GLU A 1076 42.27 8.51 6.46
N SER A 1077 42.08 7.44 5.67
CA SER A 1077 41.48 6.19 6.13
C SER A 1077 40.12 6.35 6.86
N GLY A 1078 39.36 7.39 6.51
CA GLY A 1078 38.08 7.75 7.14
C GLY A 1078 38.18 8.73 8.32
N VAL A 1079 39.38 9.04 8.83
CA VAL A 1079 39.57 10.00 9.93
C VAL A 1079 39.72 11.42 9.36
N PRO A 1080 38.86 12.39 9.72
CA PRO A 1080 38.97 13.76 9.27
C PRO A 1080 40.03 14.56 10.05
N SER A 1081 40.58 15.57 9.40
CA SER A 1081 41.34 16.67 9.99
C SER A 1081 40.42 17.61 10.79
N LYS A 1082 41.00 18.65 11.39
CA LYS A 1082 40.23 19.89 11.58
C LYS A 1082 39.96 20.55 10.23
N SER A 1083 38.83 21.25 10.10
CA SER A 1083 38.48 21.96 8.88
C SER A 1083 39.00 23.39 8.83
N HIS A 1084 39.12 23.92 7.62
CA HIS A 1084 39.20 25.36 7.38
C HIS A 1084 37.99 25.79 6.54
N TYR A 1085 37.39 26.93 6.87
CA TYR A 1085 36.34 27.51 6.04
C TYR A 1085 36.95 28.12 4.76
N VAL A 1086 36.42 27.70 3.62
CA VAL A 1086 36.71 28.24 2.29
C VAL A 1086 35.43 28.80 1.66
N ARG A 1087 35.53 29.92 0.96
CA ARG A 1087 34.43 30.51 0.20
C ARG A 1087 34.47 29.98 -1.23
N ILE A 1088 33.30 29.69 -1.80
CA ILE A 1088 33.16 29.19 -3.17
C ILE A 1088 32.15 30.06 -3.90
N GLY A 1089 32.48 30.50 -5.10
CA GLY A 1089 31.57 31.22 -6.01
C GLY A 1089 31.51 32.74 -5.85
N GLY A 1090 32.21 33.31 -4.89
CA GLY A 1090 32.21 34.75 -4.62
C GLY A 1090 30.89 35.26 -4.03
N ASP A 1091 30.59 36.54 -4.24
CA ASP A 1091 29.36 37.22 -3.81
C ASP A 1091 28.59 37.83 -5.01
N PRO A 1092 27.97 37.02 -5.88
CA PRO A 1092 27.38 37.50 -7.13
C PRO A 1092 26.13 38.37 -6.94
N ALA A 1093 25.44 38.27 -5.79
CA ALA A 1093 24.35 39.17 -5.42
C ALA A 1093 24.83 40.44 -4.70
N ASN A 1094 26.15 40.63 -4.54
CA ASN A 1094 26.75 41.82 -3.93
C ASN A 1094 26.23 42.06 -2.48
N LEU A 1095 25.90 40.98 -1.76
CA LEU A 1095 25.38 40.98 -0.40
C LEU A 1095 26.34 41.65 0.58
N GLY A 1096 27.65 41.53 0.41
CA GLY A 1096 28.66 42.18 1.24
C GLY A 1096 28.66 43.71 1.16
N ALA A 1097 28.00 44.29 0.16
CA ALA A 1097 27.71 45.73 0.06
C ALA A 1097 26.25 46.09 0.38
N TRP A 1098 25.49 45.13 0.94
CA TRP A 1098 24.12 45.28 1.42
C TRP A 1098 24.03 44.91 2.92
N PRO A 1099 23.12 45.55 3.69
CA PRO A 1099 22.36 46.75 3.34
C PRO A 1099 23.25 47.99 3.39
N LYS A 1100 23.10 48.91 2.44
CA LYS A 1100 23.84 50.18 2.43
C LYS A 1100 23.06 51.26 3.20
N LEU A 1101 22.89 51.04 4.50
CA LEU A 1101 22.05 51.82 5.41
C LEU A 1101 22.84 52.28 6.65
N PRO A 1102 22.51 53.43 7.27
CA PRO A 1102 23.27 54.01 8.38
C PRO A 1102 23.56 53.08 9.56
N ASP A 1103 22.60 52.28 10.00
CA ASP A 1103 22.74 51.39 11.16
C ASP A 1103 23.55 50.10 10.89
N PHE A 1104 23.98 49.87 9.64
CA PHE A 1104 24.55 48.59 9.21
C PHE A 1104 25.96 48.71 8.60
N THR A 1105 26.84 47.82 9.03
CA THR A 1105 28.22 47.72 8.53
C THR A 1105 28.29 46.77 7.33
N VAL A 1106 28.67 47.31 6.18
CA VAL A 1106 28.97 46.54 4.97
C VAL A 1106 30.44 46.07 4.98
N PRO A 1107 30.75 44.76 4.98
CA PRO A 1107 32.13 44.28 4.90
C PRO A 1107 32.78 44.47 3.51
N GLY A 1108 32.01 44.83 2.50
CA GLY A 1108 32.40 44.84 1.09
C GLY A 1108 32.07 43.52 0.40
N SER A 1109 31.63 43.60 -0.85
CA SER A 1109 31.25 42.47 -1.72
C SER A 1109 32.44 41.80 -2.43
N GLY A 1110 33.62 41.84 -1.79
CA GLY A 1110 34.90 41.53 -2.42
C GLY A 1110 35.11 40.07 -2.81
#